data_AF-A0A8S1LUD8-F1
#
_entry.id   AF-A0A8S1LUD8-F1
#
_cell.length_a   1.000
_cell.length_b   1.000
_cell.length_c   1.000
_cell.angle_alpha   90.00
_cell.angle_beta   90.00
_cell.angle_gamma   90.00
#
_symmetry.space_group_name_H-M   'P 1'
#
loop_
_entity.id
_entity.type
_entity.pdbx_description
1 polymer ?
#
loop_
_entity_poly.entity_id
_entity_poly.type
_entity_poly.pdbx_seq_one_letter_code
_entity_poly.pdbx_strand_id
1 'polypeptide(L)'
;MHRKLSSLLSQTSGKKTQIMSPNSNTSIDITQLTNLHIQILKMIENNTKDTDIMKIMDTVKILSKGLEKASQSELELGYKDRQLQKAQLLYGDLELKFSVLKTKYDDLETQNKNLKTKIDELMHQNQLNYHQYQLQTKLSGDLNHKVTNLEQRLEIILESDFPNESVNIRKTLTDLVKECERQKRELQLKNQEISRLTEQYKSSQQRISKLNQKLELMKKKISIRELENLALDRAEWIQQDDKQNDPTQILIRYQACDNLDFRINALKLEFADIMNDIQEQGTTVFTQKVMQSSQKQIKESIQLVTSQYLSFKDFSEKLNMMLKQLILLQLIENLQDQMQYIEYNFKHVFMCQNTRLWVLDAQMGILYSSNNQRVLINKGSFSEVLRFQKPVHKRDYNLLCDNTNHVAMYTNQSLLYPIFNQNQTLSGILEISNSVSDYFSFDEEYYGVILAKFCELLIKNQIKTRLLSVTLKFDSMVQNAFHDFLLSKTQFQLYKYIRYWMESILTVSMIAFYFVNNDKFITYKTIGTSWDGMTHKNAITQGRVLDQSIILTKKGIAKQVCDRKKELIVMNMRKSIEFDETIDLDSILPVLIHPIIFDNQVIAVFEVPIKQRNLLKQEKDKIMLGSSTIVGLDQSFEMMAAKLGTTIMNAINILKIQ
;
A
#
# COMPACT_ATOMS: atom_id res chain seq x y z
N MET A 1 -16.62 -24.22 31.75
CA MET A 1 -16.18 -22.81 31.88
C MET A 1 -17.31 -21.80 31.69
N HIS A 2 -18.15 -21.94 30.66
CA HIS A 2 -19.28 -21.02 30.40
C HIS A 2 -20.26 -20.80 31.58
N ARG A 3 -20.53 -21.83 32.41
CA ARG A 3 -21.39 -21.71 33.61
C ARG A 3 -20.73 -21.03 34.82
N LYS A 4 -19.39 -20.98 34.89
CA LYS A 4 -18.66 -20.26 35.96
C LYS A 4 -18.52 -18.76 35.65
N LEU A 5 -18.53 -18.40 34.36
CA LEU A 5 -18.53 -17.00 33.92
C LEU A 5 -19.92 -16.34 34.03
N SER A 6 -21.01 -17.09 33.81
CA SER A 6 -22.36 -16.57 33.98
C SER A 6 -22.71 -16.29 35.45
N SER A 7 -22.19 -17.06 36.41
CA SER A 7 -22.41 -16.80 37.85
C SER A 7 -21.58 -15.65 38.39
N LEU A 8 -20.43 -15.34 37.78
CA LEU A 8 -19.61 -14.17 38.11
C LEU A 8 -20.24 -12.88 37.57
N LEU A 9 -20.84 -12.93 36.36
CA LEU A 9 -21.51 -11.78 35.75
C LEU A 9 -22.88 -11.47 36.38
N SER A 10 -23.59 -12.46 36.91
CA SER A 10 -24.86 -12.24 37.63
C SER A 10 -24.67 -11.73 39.07
N GLN A 11 -23.47 -11.90 39.65
CA GLN A 11 -23.14 -11.33 40.97
C GLN A 11 -22.68 -9.87 40.91
N THR A 12 -22.31 -9.37 39.74
CA THR A 12 -21.89 -7.97 39.54
C THR A 12 -23.00 -7.04 39.08
N SER A 13 -24.11 -7.55 38.52
CA SER A 13 -25.23 -6.73 38.02
C SER A 13 -26.29 -6.36 39.07
N GLY A 14 -26.18 -6.87 40.30
CA GLY A 14 -27.14 -6.65 41.38
C GLY A 14 -26.67 -5.73 42.52
N LYS A 15 -25.39 -5.35 42.55
CA LYS A 15 -24.90 -4.33 43.50
C LYS A 15 -25.12 -2.96 42.89
N LYS A 16 -26.28 -2.36 43.20
CA LYS A 16 -26.39 -0.90 43.26
C LYS A 16 -25.12 -0.38 43.91
N THR A 17 -24.36 0.44 43.19
CA THR A 17 -23.30 1.27 43.72
C THR A 17 -23.92 2.08 44.86
N GLN A 18 -23.85 1.53 46.06
CA GLN A 18 -23.75 2.31 47.27
C GLN A 18 -22.52 3.16 47.02
N ILE A 19 -22.75 4.42 46.66
CA ILE A 19 -21.76 5.47 46.77
C ILE A 19 -21.25 5.30 48.19
N MET A 20 -20.04 4.76 48.33
CA MET A 20 -19.33 4.84 49.60
C MET A 20 -19.19 6.32 49.84
N SER A 21 -20.04 6.83 50.72
CA SER A 21 -19.88 8.13 51.34
C SER A 21 -18.41 8.26 51.73
N PRO A 22 -17.75 9.37 51.37
CA PRO A 22 -16.35 9.56 51.72
C PRO A 22 -16.24 9.37 53.23
N ASN A 23 -15.28 8.54 53.64
CA ASN A 23 -14.92 8.39 55.05
C ASN A 23 -14.89 9.78 55.68
N SER A 24 -15.74 10.00 56.68
CA SER A 24 -16.04 11.27 57.35
C SER A 24 -14.86 11.85 58.15
N ASN A 25 -13.63 11.43 57.86
CA ASN A 25 -12.42 11.82 58.59
C ASN A 25 -11.45 12.68 57.76
N THR A 26 -11.72 12.95 56.47
CA THR A 26 -10.88 13.82 55.63
C THR A 26 -11.54 15.11 55.17
N SER A 27 -12.84 15.32 55.44
CA SER A 27 -13.46 16.63 55.30
C SER A 27 -13.09 17.49 56.52
N ILE A 28 -11.88 18.04 56.53
CA ILE A 28 -11.63 19.24 57.34
C ILE A 28 -12.57 20.30 56.76
N ASP A 29 -13.63 20.54 57.51
CA ASP A 29 -14.76 21.40 57.23
C ASP A 29 -14.31 22.71 56.57
N ILE A 30 -14.65 22.89 55.29
CA ILE A 30 -14.61 24.21 54.64
C ILE A 30 -15.36 25.21 55.52
N THR A 31 -16.45 24.76 56.16
CA THR A 31 -17.23 25.47 57.18
C THR A 31 -16.39 25.98 58.36
N GLN A 32 -15.42 25.22 58.84
CA GLN A 32 -14.52 25.59 59.94
C GLN A 32 -13.49 26.61 59.46
N LEU A 33 -12.95 26.46 58.25
CA LEU A 33 -12.06 27.43 57.60
C LEU A 33 -12.77 28.79 57.38
N THR A 34 -14.02 28.78 56.92
CA THR A 34 -14.84 29.99 56.74
C THR A 34 -15.14 30.66 58.08
N ASN A 35 -15.46 29.88 59.12
CA ASN A 35 -15.71 30.39 60.47
C ASN A 35 -14.45 31.01 61.11
N LEU A 36 -13.28 30.40 60.91
CA LEU A 36 -11.98 30.93 61.32
C LEU A 36 -11.65 32.24 60.58
N HIS A 37 -11.97 32.32 59.29
CA HIS A 37 -11.78 33.54 58.49
C HIS A 37 -12.69 34.69 58.97
N ILE A 38 -13.95 34.39 59.28
CA ILE A 38 -14.91 35.36 59.86
C ILE A 38 -14.46 35.82 61.25
N GLN A 39 -13.89 34.92 62.07
CA GLN A 39 -13.32 35.28 63.38
C GLN A 39 -12.12 36.21 63.26
N ILE A 40 -11.22 35.97 62.31
CA ILE A 40 -10.07 36.85 62.03
C ILE A 40 -10.55 38.25 61.60
N LEU A 41 -11.53 38.33 60.69
CA LEU A 41 -12.08 39.61 60.24
C LEU A 41 -12.72 40.40 61.40
N LYS A 42 -13.49 39.74 62.27
CA LYS A 42 -14.09 40.35 63.47
C LYS A 42 -13.07 40.79 64.53
N MET A 43 -11.93 40.11 64.62
CA MET A 43 -10.83 40.48 65.53
C MET A 43 -10.00 41.64 64.98
N ILE A 44 -9.90 41.80 63.65
CA ILE A 44 -9.21 42.92 62.99
C ILE A 44 -10.06 44.21 63.05
N GLU A 45 -11.40 44.10 62.98
CA GLU A 45 -12.31 45.26 63.08
C GLU A 45 -12.36 45.91 64.47
N ASN A 46 -12.00 45.17 65.54
CA ASN A 46 -12.01 45.67 66.91
C ASN A 46 -10.58 46.04 67.36
N ASN A 47 -10.27 47.34 67.40
CA ASN A 47 -8.97 47.96 67.71
C ASN A 47 -8.02 47.17 68.64
N THR A 48 -6.78 47.06 68.16
CA THR A 48 -5.65 46.20 68.59
C THR A 48 -5.10 46.49 70.00
N LYS A 49 -5.18 45.49 70.89
CA LYS A 49 -4.19 45.27 71.96
C LYS A 49 -3.22 44.16 71.52
N ASP A 50 -1.97 44.19 71.98
CA ASP A 50 -0.93 43.21 71.58
C ASP A 50 -1.32 41.73 71.83
N THR A 51 -2.19 41.48 72.81
CA THR A 51 -2.76 40.16 73.09
C THR A 51 -3.70 39.63 72.00
N ASP A 52 -4.32 40.51 71.22
CA ASP A 52 -5.23 40.14 70.12
C ASP A 52 -4.44 39.87 68.83
N ILE A 53 -3.29 40.52 68.65
CA ILE A 53 -2.38 40.26 67.51
C ILE A 53 -1.79 38.84 67.60
N MET A 54 -1.41 38.37 68.79
CA MET A 54 -0.94 36.99 68.95
C MET A 54 -2.03 35.95 68.65
N LYS A 55 -3.28 36.19 69.08
CA LYS A 55 -4.41 35.31 68.76
C LYS A 55 -4.72 35.31 67.28
N ILE A 56 -4.66 36.45 66.61
CA ILE A 56 -4.80 36.54 65.15
C ILE A 56 -3.69 35.73 64.47
N MET A 57 -2.43 35.86 64.90
CA MET A 57 -1.32 35.07 64.36
C MET A 57 -1.50 33.56 64.53
N ASP A 58 -1.95 33.11 65.70
CA ASP A 58 -2.20 31.68 65.93
C ASP A 58 -3.37 31.17 65.09
N THR A 59 -4.42 31.98 64.93
CA THR A 59 -5.57 31.66 64.07
C THR A 59 -5.15 31.59 62.60
N VAL A 60 -4.29 32.51 62.13
CA VAL A 60 -3.71 32.50 60.78
C VAL A 60 -2.79 31.30 60.56
N LYS A 61 -2.00 30.88 61.56
CA LYS A 61 -1.20 29.65 61.49
C LYS A 61 -2.06 28.39 61.37
N ILE A 62 -3.19 28.34 62.09
CA ILE A 62 -4.15 27.24 61.99
C ILE A 62 -4.80 27.22 60.60
N LEU A 63 -5.17 28.39 60.08
CA LEU A 63 -5.77 28.54 58.74
C LEU A 63 -4.78 28.16 57.63
N SER A 64 -3.51 28.56 57.76
CA SER A 64 -2.42 28.19 56.85
C SER A 64 -2.19 26.67 56.83
N LYS A 65 -2.14 26.01 58.00
CA LYS A 65 -2.05 24.53 58.07
C LYS A 65 -3.28 23.83 57.51
N GLY A 66 -4.47 24.42 57.67
CA GLY A 66 -5.71 23.90 57.09
C GLY A 66 -5.72 23.98 55.56
N LEU A 67 -5.30 25.10 55.01
CA LEU A 67 -5.14 25.30 53.55
C LEU A 67 -4.07 24.40 52.95
N GLU A 68 -2.96 24.20 53.66
CA GLU A 68 -1.89 23.28 53.22
C GLU A 68 -2.40 21.84 53.10
N LYS A 69 -3.17 21.37 54.10
CA LYS A 69 -3.83 20.04 54.05
C LYS A 69 -4.91 19.94 52.96
N ALA A 70 -5.69 21.01 52.74
CA ALA A 70 -6.70 21.05 51.69
C ALA A 70 -6.05 20.98 50.30
N SER A 71 -4.96 21.73 50.09
CA SER A 71 -4.17 21.71 48.85
C SER A 71 -3.52 20.34 48.60
N GLN A 72 -2.95 19.71 49.63
CA GLN A 72 -2.44 18.33 49.53
C GLN A 72 -3.54 17.34 49.14
N SER A 73 -4.72 17.47 49.74
CA SER A 73 -5.87 16.61 49.43
C SER A 73 -6.38 16.82 48.00
N GLU A 74 -6.42 18.06 47.51
CA GLU A 74 -6.80 18.39 46.13
C GLU A 74 -5.79 17.85 45.11
N LEU A 75 -4.49 17.95 45.41
CA LEU A 75 -3.44 17.37 44.59
C LEU A 75 -3.52 15.84 44.53
N GLU A 76 -3.78 15.17 45.66
CA GLU A 76 -4.01 13.72 45.71
C GLU A 76 -5.26 13.32 44.91
N LEU A 77 -6.34 14.09 45.01
CA LEU A 77 -7.57 13.84 44.25
C LEU A 77 -7.33 14.01 42.75
N GLY A 78 -6.65 15.09 42.34
CA GLY A 78 -6.28 15.33 40.95
C GLY A 78 -5.26 14.32 40.41
N TYR A 79 -4.43 13.72 41.27
CA TYR A 79 -3.56 12.60 40.89
C TYR A 79 -4.37 11.33 40.64
N LYS A 80 -5.29 10.97 41.54
CA LYS A 80 -6.17 9.81 41.38
C LYS A 80 -7.09 9.93 40.18
N ASP A 81 -7.60 11.12 39.90
CA ASP A 81 -8.48 11.36 38.74
C ASP A 81 -7.71 11.21 37.41
N ARG A 82 -6.46 11.71 37.36
CA ARG A 82 -5.56 11.47 36.22
C ARG A 82 -5.20 9.99 36.04
N GLN A 83 -4.98 9.25 37.13
CA GLN A 83 -4.78 7.79 37.05
C GLN A 83 -6.03 7.06 36.53
N LEU A 84 -7.22 7.49 36.95
CA LEU A 84 -8.49 6.92 36.50
C LEU A 84 -8.71 7.16 35.00
N GLN A 85 -8.42 8.37 34.52
CA GLN A 85 -8.49 8.69 33.09
C GLN A 85 -7.48 7.87 32.26
N LYS A 86 -6.23 7.70 32.75
CA LYS A 86 -5.24 6.81 32.11
C LYS A 86 -5.73 5.36 32.05
N ALA A 87 -6.32 4.84 33.13
CA ALA A 87 -6.86 3.49 33.18
C ALA A 87 -8.05 3.30 32.21
N GLN A 88 -8.90 4.31 32.06
CA GLN A 88 -10.03 4.29 31.11
C GLN A 88 -9.55 4.26 29.66
N LEU A 89 -8.53 5.04 29.31
CA LEU A 89 -7.93 5.02 27.98
C LEU A 89 -7.28 3.67 27.67
N LEU A 90 -6.51 3.12 28.61
CA LEU A 90 -5.91 1.79 28.49
C LEU A 90 -6.96 0.70 28.30
N TYR A 91 -8.09 0.80 29.02
CA TYR A 91 -9.19 -0.14 28.90
C TYR A 91 -9.85 -0.06 27.51
N GLY A 92 -10.08 1.14 26.98
CA GLY A 92 -10.60 1.35 25.62
C GLY A 92 -9.67 0.77 24.53
N ASP A 93 -8.36 0.97 24.66
CA ASP A 93 -7.37 0.38 23.77
C ASP A 93 -7.36 -1.15 23.84
N LEU A 94 -7.51 -1.72 25.04
CA LEU A 94 -7.60 -3.16 25.24
C LEU A 94 -8.83 -3.75 24.55
N GLU A 95 -9.99 -3.10 24.66
CA GLU A 95 -11.23 -3.54 24.00
C GLU A 95 -11.08 -3.52 22.48
N LEU A 96 -10.44 -2.49 21.93
CA LEU A 96 -10.22 -2.36 20.50
C LEU A 96 -9.27 -3.46 20.00
N LYS A 97 -8.16 -3.70 20.70
CA LYS A 97 -7.23 -4.82 20.42
C LYS A 97 -7.93 -6.18 20.53
N PHE A 98 -8.80 -6.38 21.52
CA PHE A 98 -9.55 -7.62 21.68
C PHE A 98 -10.52 -7.84 20.51
N SER A 99 -11.16 -6.78 20.02
CA SER A 99 -12.04 -6.86 18.84
C SER A 99 -11.29 -7.29 17.58
N VAL A 100 -10.10 -6.73 17.34
CA VAL A 100 -9.25 -7.05 16.19
C VAL A 100 -8.70 -8.48 16.28
N LEU A 101 -8.35 -8.92 17.50
CA LEU A 101 -7.87 -10.28 17.70
C LEU A 101 -8.98 -11.30 17.45
N LYS A 102 -10.21 -10.96 17.85
CA LYS A 102 -11.40 -11.79 17.62
C LYS A 102 -11.70 -11.94 16.13
N THR A 103 -11.66 -10.85 15.35
CA THR A 103 -11.87 -10.94 13.89
C THR A 103 -10.79 -11.78 13.21
N LYS A 104 -9.51 -11.62 13.58
CA LYS A 104 -8.43 -12.48 13.06
C LYS A 104 -8.63 -13.97 13.41
N TYR A 105 -9.12 -14.26 14.62
CA TYR A 105 -9.42 -15.63 15.02
C TYR A 105 -10.54 -16.23 14.17
N ASP A 106 -11.63 -15.47 13.94
CA ASP A 106 -12.76 -15.90 13.12
C ASP A 106 -12.33 -16.14 11.65
N ASP A 107 -11.47 -15.28 11.10
CA ASP A 107 -10.88 -15.45 9.76
C ASP A 107 -10.04 -16.74 9.65
N LEU A 108 -9.19 -17.00 10.64
CA LEU A 108 -8.35 -18.21 10.69
C LEU A 108 -9.20 -19.48 10.85
N GLU A 109 -10.27 -19.43 11.65
CA GLU A 109 -11.20 -20.55 11.79
C GLU A 109 -11.89 -20.86 10.45
N THR A 110 -12.25 -19.81 9.70
CA THR A 110 -12.87 -19.93 8.37
C THR A 110 -11.89 -20.53 7.36
N GLN A 111 -10.63 -20.09 7.36
CA GLN A 111 -9.58 -20.68 6.51
C GLN A 111 -9.34 -22.16 6.84
N ASN A 112 -9.33 -22.53 8.13
CA ASN A 112 -9.17 -23.92 8.54
C ASN A 112 -10.34 -24.80 8.07
N LYS A 113 -11.57 -24.29 8.14
CA LYS A 113 -12.75 -25.00 7.60
C LYS A 113 -12.61 -25.21 6.08
N ASN A 114 -12.19 -24.19 5.34
CA ASN A 114 -11.98 -24.28 3.89
C ASN A 114 -10.85 -25.24 3.50
N LEU A 115 -9.77 -25.32 4.29
CA LEU A 115 -8.70 -26.29 4.06
C LEU A 115 -9.17 -27.71 4.32
N LYS A 116 -10.00 -27.91 5.36
CA LYS A 116 -10.54 -29.23 5.70
C LYS A 116 -11.48 -29.76 4.61
N THR A 117 -12.38 -28.92 4.09
CA THR A 117 -13.23 -29.30 2.95
C THR A 117 -12.40 -29.65 1.71
N LYS A 118 -11.34 -28.89 1.44
CA LYS A 118 -10.45 -29.17 0.29
C LYS A 118 -9.67 -30.47 0.42
N ILE A 119 -9.31 -30.86 1.64
CA ILE A 119 -8.70 -32.17 1.91
C ILE A 119 -9.70 -33.29 1.63
N ASP A 120 -10.94 -33.16 2.09
CA ASP A 120 -11.98 -34.16 1.87
C ASP A 120 -12.30 -34.33 0.37
N GLU A 121 -12.37 -33.22 -0.39
CA GLU A 121 -12.53 -33.24 -1.85
C GLU A 121 -11.39 -34.01 -2.55
N LEU A 122 -10.14 -33.74 -2.17
CA LEU A 122 -8.96 -34.40 -2.75
C LEU A 122 -8.92 -35.89 -2.40
N MET A 123 -9.32 -36.27 -1.18
CA MET A 123 -9.43 -37.69 -0.81
C MET A 123 -10.49 -38.41 -1.65
N HIS A 124 -11.65 -37.79 -1.84
CA HIS A 124 -12.74 -38.36 -2.64
C HIS A 124 -12.32 -38.54 -4.11
N GLN A 125 -11.65 -37.54 -4.71
CA GLN A 125 -11.09 -37.68 -6.07
C GLN A 125 -10.08 -38.81 -6.16
N ASN A 126 -9.22 -38.98 -5.16
CA ASN A 126 -8.23 -40.04 -5.17
C ASN A 126 -8.86 -41.44 -5.09
N GLN A 127 -9.93 -41.60 -4.29
CA GLN A 127 -10.71 -42.84 -4.23
C GLN A 127 -11.39 -43.17 -5.57
N LEU A 128 -11.98 -42.17 -6.24
CA LEU A 128 -12.56 -42.34 -7.58
C LEU A 128 -11.52 -42.82 -8.61
N ASN A 129 -10.35 -42.17 -8.63
CA ASN A 129 -9.26 -42.54 -9.54
C ASN A 129 -8.76 -43.96 -9.29
N TYR A 130 -8.64 -44.37 -8.02
CA TYR A 130 -8.26 -45.72 -7.66
C TYR A 130 -9.30 -46.76 -8.12
N HIS A 131 -10.59 -46.46 -7.96
CA HIS A 131 -11.65 -47.34 -8.43
C HIS A 131 -11.66 -47.47 -9.97
N GLN A 132 -11.40 -46.38 -10.70
CA GLN A 132 -11.26 -46.44 -12.17
C GLN A 132 -10.09 -47.31 -12.60
N TYR A 133 -8.95 -47.20 -11.93
CA TYR A 133 -7.78 -48.05 -12.18
C TYR A 133 -8.07 -49.55 -11.97
N GLN A 134 -8.79 -49.90 -10.90
CA GLN A 134 -9.22 -51.29 -10.64
C GLN A 134 -10.18 -51.83 -11.70
N LEU A 135 -11.07 -50.99 -12.22
CA LEU A 135 -12.02 -51.36 -13.27
C LEU A 135 -11.29 -51.66 -14.59
N GLN A 136 -10.32 -50.83 -14.97
CA GLN A 136 -9.53 -51.02 -16.19
C GLN A 136 -8.62 -52.25 -16.11
N THR A 137 -8.02 -52.53 -14.94
CA THR A 137 -7.19 -53.74 -14.77
C THR A 137 -8.00 -55.02 -14.88
N LYS A 138 -9.22 -55.07 -14.34
CA LYS A 138 -10.13 -56.21 -14.55
C LYS A 138 -10.51 -56.39 -16.02
N LEU A 139 -10.91 -55.32 -16.69
CA LEU A 139 -11.27 -55.34 -18.11
C LEU A 139 -10.10 -55.82 -19.00
N SER A 140 -8.87 -55.41 -18.68
CA SER A 140 -7.68 -55.88 -19.37
C SER A 140 -7.40 -57.37 -19.12
N GLY A 141 -7.64 -57.87 -17.91
CA GLY A 141 -7.54 -59.29 -17.58
C GLY A 141 -8.53 -60.13 -18.39
N ASP A 142 -9.79 -59.68 -18.47
CA ASP A 142 -10.84 -60.37 -19.23
C ASP A 142 -10.54 -60.41 -20.74
N LEU A 143 -9.98 -59.32 -21.28
CA LEU A 143 -9.52 -59.26 -22.68
C LEU A 143 -8.35 -60.21 -22.93
N ASN A 144 -7.36 -60.26 -22.05
CA ASN A 144 -6.25 -61.21 -22.16
C ASN A 144 -6.73 -62.66 -22.15
N HIS A 145 -7.70 -63.00 -21.30
CA HIS A 145 -8.29 -64.34 -21.29
C HIS A 145 -9.04 -64.68 -22.58
N LYS A 146 -9.73 -63.71 -23.18
CA LYS A 146 -10.37 -63.90 -24.49
C LYS A 146 -9.34 -64.11 -25.61
N VAL A 147 -8.25 -63.35 -25.60
CA VAL A 147 -7.17 -63.48 -26.58
C VAL A 147 -6.49 -64.84 -26.44
N THR A 148 -6.12 -65.27 -25.24
CA THR A 148 -5.52 -66.60 -25.03
C THR A 148 -6.45 -67.74 -25.43
N ASN A 149 -7.75 -67.66 -25.14
CA ASN A 149 -8.72 -68.65 -25.61
C ASN A 149 -8.85 -68.67 -27.14
N LEU A 150 -8.76 -67.52 -27.82
CA LEU A 150 -8.80 -67.45 -29.28
C LEU A 150 -7.51 -67.98 -29.91
N GLU A 151 -6.34 -67.70 -29.31
CA GLU A 151 -5.04 -68.25 -29.70
C GLU A 151 -5.05 -69.78 -29.58
N GLN A 152 -5.52 -70.33 -28.46
CA GLN A 152 -5.67 -71.79 -28.29
C GLN A 152 -6.62 -72.41 -29.32
N ARG A 153 -7.72 -71.74 -29.67
CA ARG A 153 -8.65 -72.23 -30.71
C ARG A 153 -8.04 -72.16 -32.10
N LEU A 154 -7.24 -71.13 -32.40
CA LEU A 154 -6.49 -71.03 -33.66
C LEU A 154 -5.42 -72.10 -33.77
N GLU A 155 -4.72 -72.41 -32.67
CA GLU A 155 -3.72 -73.48 -32.59
C GLU A 155 -4.37 -74.85 -32.86
N ILE A 156 -5.52 -75.15 -32.24
CA ILE A 156 -6.29 -76.38 -32.50
C ILE A 156 -6.73 -76.49 -33.97
N ILE A 157 -7.15 -75.39 -34.60
CA ILE A 157 -7.57 -75.37 -36.01
C ILE A 157 -6.37 -75.53 -36.96
N LEU A 158 -5.20 -75.02 -36.60
CA LEU A 158 -3.96 -75.16 -37.37
C LEU A 158 -3.35 -76.56 -37.24
N GLU A 159 -3.55 -77.25 -36.11
CA GLU A 159 -3.10 -78.62 -35.87
C GLU A 159 -4.04 -79.70 -36.44
N SER A 160 -5.26 -79.34 -36.87
CA SER A 160 -6.21 -80.29 -37.45
C SER A 160 -6.06 -80.37 -38.98
N ASP A 161 -5.69 -81.55 -39.49
CA ASP A 161 -5.61 -81.87 -40.92
C ASP A 161 -7.00 -81.85 -41.56
N PHE A 162 -7.43 -80.69 -42.08
CA PHE A 162 -8.68 -80.59 -42.85
C PHE A 162 -8.45 -80.98 -44.32
N PRO A 163 -9.20 -81.97 -44.85
CA PRO A 163 -9.18 -82.29 -46.28
C PRO A 163 -9.69 -81.12 -47.11
N ASN A 164 -9.04 -80.88 -48.25
CA ASN A 164 -9.31 -79.83 -49.23
C ASN A 164 -10.78 -79.80 -49.70
N GLU A 165 -11.66 -79.11 -48.98
CA GLU A 165 -12.90 -78.53 -49.52
C GLU A 165 -13.50 -77.54 -48.52
N SER A 166 -13.18 -76.25 -48.68
CA SER A 166 -14.18 -75.17 -48.68
C SER A 166 -13.49 -73.80 -48.68
N VAL A 167 -13.74 -73.04 -49.74
CA VAL A 167 -13.38 -71.62 -49.86
C VAL A 167 -13.94 -70.80 -48.67
N ASN A 168 -15.01 -71.28 -48.03
CA ASN A 168 -15.55 -70.70 -46.79
C ASN A 168 -14.60 -70.82 -45.61
N ILE A 169 -13.94 -71.96 -45.35
CA ILE A 169 -12.99 -72.08 -44.23
C ILE A 169 -11.81 -71.13 -44.42
N ARG A 170 -11.27 -70.99 -45.65
CA ARG A 170 -10.20 -70.00 -45.91
C ARG A 170 -10.68 -68.57 -45.67
N LYS A 171 -11.91 -68.23 -46.07
CA LYS A 171 -12.46 -66.89 -45.83
C LYS A 171 -12.66 -66.62 -44.34
N THR A 172 -13.25 -67.56 -43.60
CA THR A 172 -13.42 -67.46 -42.14
C THR A 172 -12.09 -67.43 -41.40
N LEU A 173 -11.09 -68.19 -41.84
CA LEU A 173 -9.73 -68.15 -41.31
C LEU A 173 -9.05 -66.81 -41.60
N THR A 174 -9.21 -66.27 -42.80
CA THR A 174 -8.67 -64.96 -43.19
C THR A 174 -9.34 -63.83 -42.40
N ASP A 175 -10.65 -63.92 -42.17
CA ASP A 175 -11.40 -62.95 -41.36
C ASP A 175 -11.03 -63.06 -39.87
N LEU A 176 -10.82 -64.28 -39.35
CA LEU A 176 -10.29 -64.52 -38.00
C LEU A 176 -8.86 -63.99 -37.82
N VAL A 177 -8.00 -64.17 -38.81
CA VAL A 177 -6.63 -63.64 -38.80
C VAL A 177 -6.65 -62.11 -38.84
N LYS A 178 -7.49 -61.50 -39.69
CA LYS A 178 -7.67 -60.04 -39.73
C LYS A 178 -8.23 -59.48 -38.43
N GLU A 179 -9.19 -60.17 -37.81
CA GLU A 179 -9.75 -59.77 -36.53
C GLU A 179 -8.74 -59.93 -35.38
N CYS A 180 -7.93 -61.00 -35.39
CA CYS A 180 -6.80 -61.15 -34.48
C CYS A 180 -5.76 -60.04 -34.65
N GLU A 181 -5.39 -59.70 -35.89
CA GLU A 181 -4.45 -58.60 -36.14
C GLU A 181 -5.02 -57.24 -35.71
N ARG A 182 -6.32 -57.02 -35.90
CA ARG A 182 -7.00 -55.79 -35.46
C ARG A 182 -6.98 -55.69 -33.94
N GLN A 183 -7.36 -56.76 -33.24
CA GLN A 183 -7.34 -56.80 -31.77
C GLN A 183 -5.92 -56.70 -31.21
N LYS A 184 -4.92 -57.28 -31.88
CA LYS A 184 -3.49 -57.14 -31.52
C LYS A 184 -3.02 -55.68 -31.63
N ARG A 185 -3.46 -54.94 -32.65
CA ARG A 185 -3.18 -53.49 -32.78
C ARG A 185 -3.87 -52.67 -31.70
N GLU A 186 -5.13 -52.95 -31.39
CA GLU A 186 -5.84 -52.28 -30.28
C GLU A 186 -5.16 -52.55 -28.93
N LEU A 187 -4.71 -53.79 -28.70
CA LEU A 187 -3.98 -54.19 -27.50
C LEU A 187 -2.61 -53.50 -27.39
N GLN A 188 -1.90 -53.31 -28.51
CA GLN A 188 -0.68 -52.51 -28.53
C GLN A 188 -0.92 -51.03 -28.18
N LEU A 189 -1.96 -50.41 -28.73
CA LEU A 189 -2.32 -49.03 -28.40
C LEU A 189 -2.68 -48.89 -26.91
N LYS A 190 -3.42 -49.85 -26.36
CA LYS A 190 -3.76 -49.88 -24.93
C LYS A 190 -2.54 -50.11 -24.04
N ASN A 191 -1.60 -50.96 -24.45
CA ASN A 191 -0.33 -51.14 -23.72
C ASN A 191 0.57 -49.89 -23.74
N GLN A 192 0.55 -49.11 -24.83
CA GLN A 192 1.23 -47.81 -24.89
C GLN A 192 0.58 -46.80 -23.95
N GLU A 193 -0.76 -46.77 -23.90
CA GLU A 193 -1.52 -45.92 -22.98
C GLU A 193 -1.26 -46.29 -21.51
N ILE A 194 -1.23 -47.59 -21.18
CA ILE A 194 -0.86 -48.11 -19.86
C ILE A 194 0.58 -47.71 -19.50
N SER A 195 1.53 -47.80 -20.44
CA SER A 195 2.92 -47.42 -20.19
C SER A 195 3.04 -45.92 -19.86
N ARG A 196 2.33 -45.06 -20.61
CA ARG A 196 2.27 -43.63 -20.35
C ARG A 196 1.63 -43.31 -18.99
N LEU A 197 0.53 -43.98 -18.64
CA LEU A 197 -0.12 -43.81 -17.34
C LEU A 197 0.76 -44.31 -16.20
N THR A 198 1.52 -45.39 -16.41
CA THR A 198 2.48 -45.92 -15.44
C THR A 198 3.64 -44.95 -15.19
N GLU A 199 4.14 -44.29 -16.23
CA GLU A 199 5.13 -43.21 -16.08
C GLU A 199 4.57 -42.00 -15.31
N GLN A 200 3.34 -41.59 -15.61
CA GLN A 200 2.67 -40.50 -14.89
C GLN A 200 2.43 -40.84 -13.41
N TYR A 201 2.07 -42.10 -13.11
CA TYR A 201 1.93 -42.61 -11.75
C TYR A 201 3.27 -42.62 -11.03
N LYS A 202 4.34 -43.15 -11.65
CA LYS A 202 5.71 -43.14 -11.09
C LYS A 202 6.20 -41.72 -10.82
N SER A 203 5.97 -40.78 -11.75
CA SER A 203 6.29 -39.36 -11.59
C SER A 203 5.56 -38.74 -10.38
N SER A 204 4.27 -39.00 -10.25
CA SER A 204 3.46 -38.52 -9.13
C SER A 204 3.90 -39.14 -7.81
N GLN A 205 4.20 -40.43 -7.78
CA GLN A 205 4.67 -41.15 -6.60
C GLN A 205 6.07 -40.67 -6.17
N GLN A 206 6.97 -40.37 -7.11
CA GLN A 206 8.25 -39.73 -6.82
C GLN A 206 8.07 -38.33 -6.24
N ARG A 207 7.10 -37.55 -6.72
CA ARG A 207 6.80 -36.21 -6.19
C ARG A 207 6.25 -36.29 -4.76
N ILE A 208 5.37 -37.25 -4.49
CA ILE A 208 4.86 -37.54 -3.13
C ILE A 208 5.99 -38.01 -2.22
N SER A 209 6.86 -38.90 -2.68
CA SER A 209 8.03 -39.37 -1.91
C SER A 209 8.98 -38.22 -1.57
N LYS A 210 9.28 -37.33 -2.52
CA LYS A 210 10.08 -36.12 -2.28
C LYS A 210 9.40 -35.18 -1.28
N LEU A 211 8.09 -34.97 -1.38
CA LEU A 211 7.32 -34.15 -0.44
C LEU A 211 7.31 -34.78 0.96
N ASN A 212 7.13 -36.10 1.07
CA ASN A 212 7.16 -36.82 2.34
C ASN A 212 8.56 -36.85 2.96
N GLN A 213 9.62 -37.01 2.16
CA GLN A 213 11.00 -36.84 2.63
C GLN A 213 11.25 -35.40 3.11
N LYS A 214 10.73 -34.39 2.41
CA LYS A 214 10.85 -32.99 2.83
C LYS A 214 10.06 -32.73 4.13
N LEU A 215 8.91 -33.38 4.29
CA LEU A 215 8.06 -33.29 5.48
C LEU A 215 8.67 -34.03 6.67
N GLU A 216 9.28 -35.21 6.46
CA GLU A 216 10.07 -35.93 7.46
C GLU A 216 11.36 -35.19 7.81
N LEU A 217 12.04 -34.55 6.85
CA LEU A 217 13.19 -33.69 7.11
C LEU A 217 12.79 -32.43 7.89
N MET A 218 11.61 -31.84 7.63
CA MET A 218 11.07 -30.74 8.44
C MET A 218 10.63 -31.18 9.83
N LYS A 219 10.20 -32.44 10.01
CA LYS A 219 9.89 -33.04 11.32
C LYS A 219 11.14 -33.43 12.11
N LYS A 220 12.20 -33.91 11.45
CA LYS A 220 13.46 -34.36 12.06
C LYS A 220 14.50 -33.25 12.21
N LYS A 221 14.44 -32.17 11.42
CA LYS A 221 15.23 -30.94 11.57
C LYS A 221 14.43 -29.87 12.30
N ILE A 222 14.01 -30.18 13.52
CA ILE A 222 13.98 -29.15 14.54
C ILE A 222 15.16 -29.51 15.44
N SER A 223 16.34 -29.05 15.04
CA SER A 223 17.52 -29.25 15.86
C SER A 223 17.33 -28.51 17.18
N ILE A 224 17.90 -29.02 18.28
CA ILE A 224 17.87 -28.34 19.58
C ILE A 224 18.40 -26.89 19.46
N ARG A 225 19.31 -26.63 18.51
CA ARG A 225 19.76 -25.27 18.13
C ARG A 225 18.71 -24.40 17.45
N GLU A 226 17.79 -24.97 16.66
CA GLU A 226 16.66 -24.23 16.07
C GLU A 226 15.53 -24.03 17.09
N LEU A 227 15.39 -24.91 18.08
CA LEU A 227 14.51 -24.72 19.24
C LEU A 227 15.05 -23.68 20.21
N GLU A 228 16.37 -23.60 20.39
CA GLU A 228 17.06 -22.50 21.08
C GLU A 228 16.99 -21.21 20.29
N ASN A 229 17.14 -21.23 18.96
CA ASN A 229 16.93 -20.05 18.11
C ASN A 229 15.47 -19.62 18.05
N LEU A 230 14.49 -20.53 18.14
CA LEU A 230 13.07 -20.19 18.27
C LEU A 230 12.72 -19.73 19.68
N ALA A 231 13.42 -20.20 20.72
CA ALA A 231 13.29 -19.70 22.08
C ALA A 231 14.00 -18.34 22.22
N LEU A 232 15.08 -18.09 21.50
CA LEU A 232 15.75 -16.80 21.34
C LEU A 232 14.91 -15.86 20.48
N ASP A 233 14.31 -16.31 19.37
CA ASP A 233 13.38 -15.51 18.55
C ASP A 233 12.08 -15.22 19.31
N ARG A 234 11.62 -16.12 20.19
CA ARG A 234 10.47 -15.90 21.06
C ARG A 234 10.84 -15.04 22.27
N ALA A 235 12.07 -15.13 22.78
CA ALA A 235 12.59 -14.19 23.77
C ALA A 235 12.88 -12.81 23.14
N GLU A 236 13.26 -12.74 21.87
CA GLU A 236 13.41 -11.51 21.09
C GLU A 236 12.05 -10.94 20.68
N TRP A 237 11.03 -11.75 20.39
CA TRP A 237 9.66 -11.30 20.17
C TRP A 237 8.98 -10.81 21.46
N ILE A 238 9.15 -11.55 22.56
CA ILE A 238 8.65 -11.13 23.88
C ILE A 238 9.41 -9.89 24.36
N GLN A 239 10.72 -9.78 24.08
CA GLN A 239 11.47 -8.53 24.28
C GLN A 239 11.13 -7.44 23.26
N GLN A 240 10.61 -7.74 22.07
CA GLN A 240 10.20 -6.75 21.07
C GLN A 240 8.84 -6.13 21.41
N ASP A 241 7.92 -6.87 22.03
CA ASP A 241 6.67 -6.29 22.55
C ASP A 241 6.93 -5.41 23.80
N ASP A 242 7.89 -5.76 24.66
CA ASP A 242 8.33 -4.88 25.76
C ASP A 242 9.18 -3.69 25.27
N LYS A 243 9.99 -3.86 24.20
CA LYS A 243 10.78 -2.78 23.57
C LYS A 243 9.94 -1.85 22.67
N GLN A 244 8.82 -2.31 22.13
CA GLN A 244 7.88 -1.43 21.40
C GLN A 244 7.24 -0.39 22.31
N ASN A 245 7.16 -0.64 23.62
CA ASN A 245 6.68 0.31 24.63
C ASN A 245 7.79 1.13 25.32
N ASP A 246 9.06 0.95 24.94
CA ASP A 246 10.18 1.81 25.38
C ASP A 246 10.14 3.19 24.66
N PRO A 247 9.86 4.30 25.37
CA PRO A 247 9.74 5.62 24.76
C PRO A 247 11.06 6.12 24.15
N THR A 248 12.21 5.49 24.44
CA THR A 248 13.50 5.85 23.85
C THR A 248 13.67 5.38 22.40
N GLN A 249 12.78 4.52 21.88
CA GLN A 249 12.86 3.97 20.51
C GLN A 249 12.06 4.76 19.47
N ILE A 250 12.24 6.09 19.43
CA ILE A 250 11.52 7.02 18.54
C ILE A 250 11.63 6.62 17.06
N LEU A 251 12.82 6.26 16.60
CA LEU A 251 13.07 5.84 15.22
C LEU A 251 12.37 4.54 14.83
N ILE A 252 12.28 3.57 15.75
CA ILE A 252 11.69 2.26 15.47
C ILE A 252 10.16 2.38 15.37
N ARG A 253 9.55 3.23 16.19
CA ARG A 253 8.10 3.49 16.16
C ARG A 253 7.68 4.31 14.95
N TYR A 254 8.55 5.19 14.43
CA TYR A 254 8.22 6.16 13.39
C TYR A 254 6.91 6.92 13.69
N GLN A 255 6.71 7.23 14.98
CA GLN A 255 5.57 7.94 15.55
C GLN A 255 6.09 9.00 16.51
N ALA A 256 5.47 10.18 16.50
CA ALA A 256 5.72 11.16 17.55
C ALA A 256 5.20 10.61 18.88
N CYS A 257 6.01 10.70 19.94
CA CYS A 257 5.58 10.32 21.28
C CYS A 257 4.51 11.30 21.81
N ASP A 258 3.49 10.78 22.48
CA ASP A 258 2.41 11.59 23.08
C ASP A 258 2.88 12.42 24.28
N ASN A 259 4.04 12.09 24.83
CA ASN A 259 4.67 12.77 25.96
C ASN A 259 6.20 12.87 25.79
N LEU A 260 6.85 13.64 26.67
CA LEU A 260 8.29 13.86 26.65
C LEU A 260 9.05 12.86 27.55
N ASP A 261 8.43 11.75 27.94
CA ASP A 261 9.00 10.76 28.87
C ASP A 261 10.27 10.12 28.29
N PHE A 262 10.40 10.08 26.96
CA PHE A 262 11.62 9.61 26.30
C PHE A 262 12.88 10.37 26.73
N ARG A 263 12.76 11.66 27.07
CA ARG A 263 13.90 12.48 27.51
C ARG A 263 14.37 12.12 28.91
N ILE A 264 13.44 11.70 29.78
CA ILE A 264 13.75 11.25 31.13
C ILE A 264 14.33 9.83 31.08
N ASN A 265 13.72 8.95 30.28
CA ASN A 265 14.16 7.57 30.12
C ASN A 265 15.47 7.43 29.33
N ALA A 266 15.87 8.44 28.56
CA ALA A 266 17.18 8.51 27.91
C ALA A 266 18.32 8.91 28.87
N LEU A 267 18.01 9.35 30.10
CA LEU A 267 19.03 9.64 31.11
C LEU A 267 19.62 8.35 31.70
N LYS A 268 20.78 8.47 32.34
CA LYS A 268 21.29 7.39 33.20
C LYS A 268 20.24 7.07 34.27
N LEU A 269 20.10 5.80 34.62
CA LEU A 269 19.05 5.30 35.53
C LEU A 269 18.96 6.12 36.83
N GLU A 270 20.11 6.40 37.46
CA GLU A 270 20.21 7.24 38.67
C GLU A 270 19.66 8.67 38.50
N PHE A 271 19.78 9.24 37.30
CA PHE A 271 19.27 10.58 36.97
C PHE A 271 17.80 10.54 36.54
N ALA A 272 17.37 9.46 35.88
CA ALA A 272 15.98 9.22 35.57
C ALA A 272 15.15 9.07 36.86
N ASP A 273 15.66 8.31 37.84
CA ASP A 273 15.03 8.13 39.15
C ASP A 273 14.86 9.46 39.89
N ILE A 274 15.88 10.33 39.88
CA ILE A 274 15.81 11.68 40.46
C ILE A 274 14.74 12.53 39.78
N MET A 275 14.65 12.49 38.44
CA MET A 275 13.67 13.27 37.69
C MET A 275 12.25 12.72 37.87
N ASN A 276 12.10 11.39 37.95
CA ASN A 276 10.83 10.74 38.27
C ASN A 276 10.38 11.06 39.70
N ASP A 277 11.29 11.07 40.68
CA ASP A 277 11.02 11.50 42.05
C ASP A 277 10.49 12.94 42.09
N ILE A 278 11.07 13.85 41.31
CA ILE A 278 10.58 15.23 41.18
C ILE A 278 9.16 15.25 40.57
N GLN A 279 8.90 14.44 39.55
CA GLN A 279 7.59 14.37 38.90
C GLN A 279 6.51 13.76 39.80
N GLU A 280 6.84 12.74 40.58
CA GLU A 280 5.89 12.00 41.42
C GLU A 280 5.65 12.67 42.77
N GLN A 281 6.70 13.19 43.40
CA GLN A 281 6.64 13.69 44.79
C GLN A 281 6.55 15.22 44.86
N GLY A 282 6.79 15.92 43.74
CA GLY A 282 6.74 17.37 43.66
C GLY A 282 7.99 18.08 44.20
N THR A 283 8.10 19.36 43.86
CA THR A 283 9.31 20.17 44.08
C THR A 283 9.65 20.38 45.57
N THR A 284 8.65 20.47 46.44
CA THR A 284 8.82 20.70 47.88
C THR A 284 9.42 19.50 48.60
N VAL A 285 8.90 18.29 48.33
CA VAL A 285 9.39 17.03 48.93
C VAL A 285 10.78 16.70 48.41
N PHE A 286 11.03 16.91 47.12
CA PHE A 286 12.36 16.75 46.52
C PHE A 286 13.39 17.68 47.18
N THR A 287 13.06 18.96 47.33
CA THR A 287 13.98 19.95 47.94
C THR A 287 14.32 19.56 49.38
N GLN A 288 13.35 19.08 50.16
CA GLN A 288 13.60 18.60 51.52
C GLN A 288 14.52 17.37 51.56
N LYS A 289 14.31 16.39 50.67
CA LYS A 289 15.16 15.18 50.57
C LYS A 289 16.59 15.50 50.11
N VAL A 290 16.75 16.39 49.13
CA VAL A 290 18.07 16.80 48.64
C VAL A 290 18.81 17.57 49.72
N MET A 291 18.17 18.51 50.43
CA MET A 291 18.81 19.26 51.51
C MET A 291 19.24 18.40 52.71
N GLN A 292 18.68 17.20 52.86
CA GLN A 292 19.08 16.21 53.88
C GLN A 292 20.22 15.28 53.40
N SER A 293 20.62 15.37 52.13
CA SER A 293 21.65 14.52 51.53
C SER A 293 23.07 15.10 51.74
N SER A 294 24.10 14.35 51.35
CA SER A 294 25.48 14.83 51.43
C SER A 294 25.72 16.05 50.52
N GLN A 295 26.66 16.95 50.89
CA GLN A 295 27.02 18.13 50.08
C GLN A 295 27.35 17.79 48.61
N LYS A 296 27.96 16.63 48.37
CA LYS A 296 28.29 16.14 47.02
C LYS A 296 27.02 15.81 46.22
N GLN A 297 26.10 15.06 46.81
CA GLN A 297 24.81 14.71 46.19
C GLN A 297 23.92 15.93 45.96
N ILE A 298 23.93 16.91 46.89
CA ILE A 298 23.24 18.18 46.70
C ILE A 298 23.73 18.88 45.42
N LYS A 299 25.05 18.97 45.25
CA LYS A 299 25.66 19.61 44.08
C LYS A 299 25.31 18.88 42.78
N GLU A 300 25.38 17.54 42.79
CA GLU A 300 25.05 16.68 41.64
C GLU A 300 23.56 16.81 41.25
N SER A 301 22.64 16.78 42.21
CA SER A 301 21.19 16.94 41.96
C SER A 301 20.83 18.34 41.45
N ILE A 302 21.42 19.41 42.01
CA ILE A 302 21.21 20.78 41.52
C ILE A 302 21.74 20.94 40.10
N GLN A 303 22.95 20.42 39.83
CA GLN A 303 23.56 20.44 38.51
C GLN A 303 22.71 19.68 37.49
N LEU A 304 22.18 18.50 37.86
CA LEU A 304 21.27 17.72 37.03
C LEU A 304 20.01 18.52 36.71
N VAL A 305 19.28 19.01 37.71
CA VAL A 305 18.02 19.74 37.51
C VAL A 305 18.22 20.98 36.65
N THR A 306 19.30 21.74 36.89
CA THR A 306 19.60 22.94 36.10
C THR A 306 19.99 22.58 34.67
N SER A 307 20.76 21.51 34.46
CA SER A 307 21.10 21.02 33.11
C SER A 307 19.88 20.52 32.34
N GLN A 308 18.96 19.82 33.01
CA GLN A 308 17.72 19.36 32.40
C GLN A 308 16.81 20.55 32.06
N TYR A 309 16.69 21.54 32.95
CA TYR A 309 15.93 22.76 32.67
C TYR A 309 16.43 23.49 31.42
N LEU A 310 17.75 23.70 31.29
CA LEU A 310 18.35 24.30 30.10
C LEU A 310 18.08 23.45 28.85
N SER A 311 18.24 22.13 28.96
CA SER A 311 17.94 21.20 27.88
C SER A 311 16.48 21.22 27.43
N PHE A 312 15.50 21.33 28.34
CA PHE A 312 14.08 21.50 28.01
C PHE A 312 13.77 22.86 27.38
N LYS A 313 14.45 23.92 27.83
CA LYS A 313 14.33 25.25 27.23
C LYS A 313 14.81 25.23 25.78
N ASP A 314 16.02 24.72 25.53
CA ASP A 314 16.60 24.64 24.18
C ASP A 314 15.74 23.77 23.25
N PHE A 315 15.21 22.66 23.77
CA PHE A 315 14.28 21.80 23.06
C PHE A 315 13.00 22.54 22.65
N SER A 316 12.41 23.30 23.58
CA SER A 316 11.19 24.08 23.34
C SER A 316 11.43 25.18 22.31
N GLU A 317 12.57 25.87 22.37
CA GLU A 317 12.95 26.90 21.40
C GLU A 317 13.12 26.31 19.99
N LYS A 318 13.81 25.18 19.85
CA LYS A 318 13.95 24.46 18.57
C LYS A 318 12.61 23.97 18.04
N LEU A 319 11.75 23.42 18.89
CA LEU A 319 10.42 22.96 18.49
C LEU A 319 9.54 24.13 18.03
N ASN A 320 9.59 25.27 18.73
CA ASN A 320 8.90 26.49 18.31
C ASN A 320 9.44 27.03 16.97
N MET A 321 10.76 26.97 16.76
CA MET A 321 11.38 27.32 15.48
C MET A 321 10.88 26.39 14.38
N MET A 322 10.86 25.08 14.64
CA MET A 322 10.36 24.06 13.73
C MET A 322 8.90 24.32 13.33
N LEU A 323 8.02 24.57 14.31
CA LEU A 323 6.61 24.88 14.05
C LEU A 323 6.44 26.10 13.15
N LYS A 324 7.21 27.17 13.38
CA LYS A 324 7.21 28.36 12.50
C LYS A 324 7.60 28.00 11.07
N GLN A 325 8.65 27.20 10.89
CA GLN A 325 9.09 26.77 9.55
C GLN A 325 8.04 25.87 8.88
N LEU A 326 7.38 24.99 9.63
CA LEU A 326 6.32 24.11 9.10
C LEU A 326 5.10 24.91 8.62
N ILE A 327 4.68 25.94 9.36
CA ILE A 327 3.59 26.84 8.96
C ILE A 327 3.94 27.55 7.64
N LEU A 328 5.15 28.08 7.52
CA LEU A 328 5.60 28.75 6.30
C LEU A 328 5.72 27.78 5.13
N LEU A 329 6.23 26.56 5.36
CA LEU A 329 6.31 25.51 4.35
C LEU A 329 4.93 25.12 3.81
N GLN A 330 3.89 25.14 4.65
CA GLN A 330 2.50 24.84 4.25
C GLN A 330 1.96 25.83 3.22
N LEU A 331 2.41 27.09 3.27
CA LEU A 331 1.94 28.15 2.37
C LEU A 331 2.52 28.05 0.95
N ILE A 332 3.54 27.22 0.75
CA ILE A 332 4.20 27.05 -0.54
C ILE A 332 3.42 26.03 -1.36
N GLU A 333 2.97 26.42 -2.56
CA GLU A 333 2.15 25.55 -3.42
C GLU A 333 2.99 24.62 -4.30
N ASN A 334 4.19 25.02 -4.71
CA ASN A 334 5.02 24.26 -5.63
C ASN A 334 5.93 23.29 -4.87
N LEU A 335 5.93 22.01 -5.26
CA LEU A 335 6.78 20.97 -4.67
C LEU A 335 8.28 21.29 -4.75
N GLN A 336 8.75 21.89 -5.84
CA GLN A 336 10.16 22.26 -6.00
C GLN A 336 10.57 23.31 -4.96
N ASP A 337 9.73 24.33 -4.79
CA ASP A 337 9.95 25.41 -3.83
C ASP A 337 9.85 24.87 -2.40
N GLN A 338 8.94 23.91 -2.14
CA GLN A 338 8.86 23.20 -0.87
C GLN A 338 10.16 22.42 -0.58
N MET A 339 10.71 21.70 -1.57
CA MET A 339 11.96 20.95 -1.41
C MET A 339 13.14 21.88 -1.13
N GLN A 340 13.24 23.01 -1.84
CA GLN A 340 14.26 24.03 -1.58
C GLN A 340 14.09 24.64 -0.19
N TYR A 341 12.86 24.95 0.21
CA TYR A 341 12.57 25.51 1.52
C TYR A 341 12.99 24.57 2.65
N ILE A 342 12.72 23.27 2.50
CA ILE A 342 13.18 22.24 3.45
C ILE A 342 14.70 22.24 3.54
N GLU A 343 15.40 22.30 2.40
CA GLU A 343 16.86 22.27 2.36
C GLU A 343 17.50 23.49 3.01
N TYR A 344 16.95 24.69 2.86
CA TYR A 344 17.57 25.89 3.42
C TYR A 344 17.20 26.13 4.89
N ASN A 345 15.95 25.92 5.29
CA ASN A 345 15.47 26.40 6.59
C ASN A 345 15.60 25.39 7.73
N PHE A 346 15.56 24.09 7.45
CA PHE A 346 15.60 23.07 8.51
C PHE A 346 17.04 22.72 8.94
N LYS A 347 18.06 23.05 8.16
CA LYS A 347 19.48 22.89 8.56
C LYS A 347 19.78 23.52 9.92
N HIS A 348 19.20 24.68 10.20
CA HIS A 348 19.38 25.39 11.47
C HIS A 348 18.64 24.74 12.64
N VAL A 349 17.54 24.02 12.39
CA VAL A 349 16.79 23.28 13.43
C VAL A 349 17.62 22.07 13.89
N PHE A 350 18.18 21.34 12.93
CA PHE A 350 18.97 20.13 13.17
C PHE A 350 20.47 20.39 13.39
N MET A 351 20.93 21.63 13.27
CA MET A 351 22.35 21.99 13.29
C MET A 351 23.20 21.06 12.42
N CYS A 352 22.77 20.84 11.18
CA CYS A 352 23.39 19.90 10.25
C CYS A 352 23.81 20.57 8.93
N GLN A 353 24.68 19.92 8.16
CA GLN A 353 25.13 20.44 6.87
C GLN A 353 24.04 20.29 5.79
N ASN A 354 23.32 19.17 5.81
CA ASN A 354 22.33 18.85 4.79
C ASN A 354 20.99 18.44 5.41
N THR A 355 19.93 19.02 4.87
CA THR A 355 18.56 18.52 4.98
C THR A 355 18.03 18.46 3.57
N ARG A 356 17.52 17.32 3.10
CA ARG A 356 17.01 17.20 1.72
C ARG A 356 15.80 16.30 1.68
N LEU A 357 14.76 16.76 0.98
CA LEU A 357 13.67 15.89 0.58
C LEU A 357 13.99 15.33 -0.81
N TRP A 358 14.13 14.02 -0.89
CA TRP A 358 14.29 13.28 -2.14
C TRP A 358 12.94 12.71 -2.55
N VAL A 359 12.51 12.95 -3.78
CA VAL A 359 11.21 12.50 -4.30
C VAL A 359 11.43 11.41 -5.35
N LEU A 360 10.70 10.30 -5.24
CA LEU A 360 10.91 9.08 -6.02
C LEU A 360 10.09 9.08 -7.31
N ASP A 361 10.74 9.20 -8.46
CA ASP A 361 10.12 8.89 -9.75
C ASP A 361 9.87 7.37 -9.83
N ALA A 362 8.61 6.97 -9.65
CA ALA A 362 8.22 5.56 -9.59
C ALA A 362 8.36 4.85 -10.94
N GLN A 363 8.37 5.57 -12.07
CA GLN A 363 8.55 4.97 -13.39
C GLN A 363 10.01 4.66 -13.68
N MET A 364 10.90 5.59 -13.32
CA MET A 364 12.33 5.44 -13.58
C MET A 364 13.09 4.74 -12.43
N GLY A 365 12.49 4.68 -11.24
CA GLY A 365 13.16 4.20 -10.02
C GLY A 365 14.30 5.11 -9.57
N ILE A 366 14.19 6.42 -9.86
CA ILE A 366 15.23 7.44 -9.59
C ILE A 366 14.68 8.43 -8.58
N LEU A 367 15.51 8.84 -7.62
CA LEU A 367 15.19 9.92 -6.69
C LEU A 367 15.73 11.25 -7.24
N TYR A 368 14.98 12.33 -7.08
CA TYR A 368 15.44 13.67 -7.42
C TYR A 368 15.34 14.65 -6.25
N SER A 369 16.25 15.64 -6.23
CA SER A 369 16.30 16.71 -5.22
C SER A 369 15.84 18.07 -5.77
N SER A 370 15.80 19.06 -4.88
CA SER A 370 15.55 20.50 -5.12
C SER A 370 16.38 21.14 -6.23
N ASN A 371 17.54 20.57 -6.56
CA ASN A 371 18.44 21.04 -7.61
C ASN A 371 18.39 20.16 -8.87
N ASN A 372 17.35 19.32 -9.00
CA ASN A 372 17.20 18.31 -10.05
C ASN A 372 18.36 17.32 -10.13
N GLN A 373 19.13 17.16 -9.04
CA GLN A 373 20.11 16.08 -8.96
C GLN A 373 19.37 14.75 -8.94
N ARG A 374 19.85 13.78 -9.71
CA ARG A 374 19.21 12.47 -9.87
C ARG A 374 20.11 11.40 -9.29
N VAL A 375 19.54 10.55 -8.45
CA VAL A 375 20.27 9.48 -7.75
C VAL A 375 19.52 8.16 -7.82
N LEU A 376 20.28 7.07 -7.82
CA LEU A 376 19.76 5.71 -7.84
C LEU A 376 19.40 5.27 -6.43
N ILE A 377 18.17 4.78 -6.24
CA ILE A 377 17.68 4.33 -4.93
C ILE A 377 18.24 2.95 -4.52
N ASN A 378 18.81 2.18 -5.45
CA ASN A 378 19.25 0.80 -5.22
C ASN A 378 20.67 0.65 -4.65
N LYS A 379 21.31 1.75 -4.25
CA LYS A 379 22.67 1.77 -3.71
C LYS A 379 22.73 2.48 -2.35
N GLY A 380 23.75 2.13 -1.57
CA GLY A 380 24.02 2.75 -0.27
C GLY A 380 22.87 2.64 0.73
N SER A 381 22.82 3.62 1.62
CA SER A 381 21.85 3.71 2.71
C SER A 381 20.43 3.97 2.20
N PHE A 382 20.27 4.58 1.01
CA PHE A 382 18.96 4.71 0.36
C PHE A 382 18.35 3.35 -0.01
N SER A 383 19.19 2.38 -0.39
CA SER A 383 18.70 1.01 -0.64
C SER A 383 18.18 0.34 0.61
N GLU A 384 18.71 0.66 1.79
CA GLU A 384 18.23 0.09 3.05
C GLU A 384 16.84 0.65 3.38
N VAL A 385 16.65 1.97 3.21
CA VAL A 385 15.34 2.61 3.38
C VAL A 385 14.31 2.00 2.43
N LEU A 386 14.67 1.77 1.17
CA LEU A 386 13.79 1.12 0.19
C LEU A 386 13.43 -0.31 0.58
N ARG A 387 14.41 -1.11 1.03
CA ARG A 387 14.21 -2.54 1.36
C ARG A 387 13.42 -2.73 2.65
N PHE A 388 13.75 -1.96 3.68
CA PHE A 388 13.19 -2.14 5.02
C PHE A 388 12.00 -1.24 5.29
N GLN A 389 11.81 -0.17 4.51
CA GLN A 389 10.71 0.80 4.68
C GLN A 389 10.62 1.33 6.12
N LYS A 390 11.77 1.57 6.73
CA LYS A 390 11.92 2.07 8.10
C LYS A 390 12.93 3.21 8.14
N PRO A 391 12.85 4.09 9.14
CA PRO A 391 13.89 5.07 9.38
C PRO A 391 15.25 4.40 9.61
N VAL A 392 16.32 5.01 9.09
CA VAL A 392 17.69 4.50 9.20
C VAL A 392 18.57 5.59 9.80
N HIS A 393 19.26 5.27 10.89
CA HIS A 393 20.30 6.10 11.48
C HIS A 393 21.67 5.47 11.21
N LYS A 394 22.51 6.15 10.44
CA LYS A 394 23.91 5.79 10.20
C LYS A 394 24.80 6.73 11.01
N ARG A 395 25.61 6.15 11.91
CA ARG A 395 26.50 6.87 12.82
C ARG A 395 27.92 7.04 12.28
N ASP A 396 28.30 6.19 11.33
CA ASP A 396 29.64 6.14 10.75
C ASP A 396 29.61 6.50 9.26
N TYR A 397 30.80 6.85 8.74
CA TYR A 397 31.00 7.18 7.34
C TYR A 397 30.43 6.11 6.41
N ASN A 398 29.43 6.48 5.61
CA ASN A 398 28.61 5.57 4.85
C ASN A 398 28.36 6.08 3.43
N LEU A 399 28.23 5.13 2.50
CA LEU A 399 27.68 5.39 1.18
C LEU A 399 26.19 5.72 1.32
N LEU A 400 25.79 6.91 0.91
CA LEU A 400 24.41 7.34 0.89
C LEU A 400 23.68 6.77 -0.33
N CYS A 401 24.16 7.10 -1.52
CA CYS A 401 23.65 6.66 -2.82
C CYS A 401 24.68 6.94 -3.94
N ASP A 402 24.39 6.50 -5.16
CA ASP A 402 25.13 6.89 -6.37
C ASP A 402 24.27 7.84 -7.22
N ASN A 403 24.88 8.85 -7.82
CA ASN A 403 24.20 9.65 -8.83
C ASN A 403 24.00 8.85 -10.15
N THR A 404 23.21 9.38 -11.08
CA THR A 404 22.99 8.72 -12.38
C THR A 404 24.24 8.56 -13.24
N ASN A 405 25.32 9.26 -12.92
CA ASN A 405 26.63 9.14 -13.57
C ASN A 405 27.58 8.19 -12.80
N HIS A 406 27.06 7.40 -11.86
CA HIS A 406 27.81 6.47 -11.00
C HIS A 406 28.88 7.11 -10.11
N VAL A 407 28.70 8.40 -9.76
CA VAL A 407 29.50 9.05 -8.73
C VAL A 407 28.86 8.79 -7.36
N ALA A 408 29.60 8.13 -6.50
CA ALA A 408 29.19 7.80 -5.15
C ALA A 408 29.12 9.04 -4.24
N MET A 409 28.01 9.17 -3.51
CA MET A 409 27.79 10.21 -2.50
C MET A 409 27.97 9.61 -1.12
N TYR A 410 28.89 10.15 -0.34
CA TYR A 410 29.20 9.69 1.01
C TYR A 410 28.79 10.72 2.06
N THR A 411 28.40 10.24 3.22
CA THR A 411 28.07 11.05 4.40
C THR A 411 28.82 10.51 5.61
N ASN A 412 29.11 11.37 6.60
CA ASN A 412 29.72 10.92 7.86
C ASN A 412 28.68 10.29 8.78
N GLN A 413 27.49 10.88 8.81
CA GLN A 413 26.36 10.45 9.62
C GLN A 413 25.06 10.90 8.94
N SER A 414 24.00 10.10 9.03
CA SER A 414 22.73 10.41 8.38
C SER A 414 21.53 9.81 9.12
N LEU A 415 20.49 10.61 9.28
CA LEU A 415 19.13 10.17 9.57
C LEU A 415 18.33 10.18 8.28
N LEU A 416 17.76 9.03 7.92
CA LEU A 416 16.98 8.84 6.71
C LEU A 416 15.57 8.39 7.09
N TYR A 417 14.56 9.14 6.64
CA TYR A 417 13.16 8.81 6.91
C TYR A 417 12.44 8.47 5.59
N PRO A 418 11.80 7.29 5.49
CA PRO A 418 10.97 6.97 4.33
C PRO A 418 9.71 7.84 4.33
N ILE A 419 9.40 8.44 3.19
CA ILE A 419 8.18 9.23 3.02
C ILE A 419 7.15 8.39 2.26
N PHE A 420 6.05 8.05 2.90
CA PHE A 420 4.97 7.25 2.32
C PHE A 420 3.83 8.11 1.77
N ASN A 421 3.15 7.59 0.74
CA ASN A 421 1.87 8.13 0.29
C ASN A 421 0.68 7.42 0.93
N GLN A 422 -0.54 7.77 0.48
CA GLN A 422 -1.81 7.24 0.99
C GLN A 422 -1.90 5.70 0.96
N ASN A 423 -1.20 5.06 0.01
CA ASN A 423 -1.24 3.62 -0.20
C ASN A 423 -0.10 2.89 0.53
N GLN A 424 0.58 3.56 1.47
CA GLN A 424 1.78 3.03 2.14
C GLN A 424 2.90 2.67 1.15
N THR A 425 2.92 3.31 -0.02
CA THR A 425 4.01 3.13 -0.99
C THR A 425 5.03 4.26 -0.85
N LEU A 426 6.31 3.90 -0.89
CA LEU A 426 7.42 4.84 -0.76
C LEU A 426 7.34 5.88 -1.89
N SER A 427 7.32 7.16 -1.52
CA SER A 427 7.25 8.30 -2.43
C SER A 427 8.46 9.22 -2.33
N GLY A 428 9.29 9.03 -1.31
CA GLY A 428 10.52 9.80 -1.14
C GLY A 428 11.32 9.39 0.07
N ILE A 429 12.44 10.08 0.29
CA ILE A 429 13.30 9.92 1.47
C ILE A 429 13.64 11.32 1.97
N LEU A 430 13.39 11.58 3.25
CA LEU A 430 13.92 12.77 3.93
C LEU A 430 15.31 12.42 4.49
N GLU A 431 16.32 13.12 3.99
CA GLU A 431 17.71 13.01 4.42
C GLU A 431 18.04 14.17 5.37
N ILE A 432 18.62 13.85 6.53
CA ILE A 432 19.28 14.80 7.42
C ILE A 432 20.68 14.24 7.65
N SER A 433 21.73 14.93 7.20
CA SER A 433 23.09 14.38 7.23
C SER A 433 24.13 15.39 7.71
N ASN A 434 25.21 14.84 8.27
CA ASN A 434 26.36 15.53 8.85
C ASN A 434 25.92 16.57 9.90
N SER A 435 25.48 16.08 11.07
CA SER A 435 25.30 16.94 12.24
C SER A 435 26.62 17.63 12.62
N VAL A 436 26.53 18.82 13.23
CA VAL A 436 27.68 19.49 13.86
C VAL A 436 28.14 18.71 15.09
N SER A 437 27.24 18.01 15.78
CA SER A 437 27.59 17.04 16.83
C SER A 437 28.10 15.74 16.21
N ASP A 438 28.92 14.97 16.93
CA ASP A 438 29.43 13.67 16.43
C ASP A 438 28.33 12.64 16.17
N TYR A 439 27.16 12.79 16.82
CA TYR A 439 26.00 11.93 16.69
C TYR A 439 24.70 12.73 16.75
N PHE A 440 23.65 12.21 16.10
CA PHE A 440 22.30 12.73 16.29
C PHE A 440 21.72 12.34 17.66
N SER A 441 21.12 13.31 18.32
CA SER A 441 20.43 13.17 19.61
C SER A 441 19.01 12.63 19.45
N PHE A 442 18.42 12.09 20.54
CA PHE A 442 17.01 11.67 20.56
C PHE A 442 16.05 12.82 20.25
N ASP A 443 16.40 14.06 20.61
CA ASP A 443 15.63 15.25 20.28
C ASP A 443 15.62 15.50 18.75
N GLU A 444 16.75 15.32 18.08
CA GLU A 444 16.86 15.43 16.61
C GLU A 444 16.16 14.28 15.89
N GLU A 445 16.18 13.07 16.45
CA GLU A 445 15.36 11.97 15.97
C GLU A 445 13.87 12.30 16.05
N TYR A 446 13.42 12.88 17.18
CA TYR A 446 12.04 13.33 17.37
C TYR A 446 11.63 14.44 16.38
N TYR A 447 12.45 15.47 16.21
CA TYR A 447 12.22 16.50 15.20
C TYR A 447 12.20 15.90 13.78
N GLY A 448 13.05 14.92 13.49
CA GLY A 448 13.09 14.23 12.21
C GLY A 448 11.78 13.51 11.90
N VAL A 449 11.20 12.82 12.89
CA VAL A 449 9.89 12.16 12.76
C VAL A 449 8.78 13.18 12.51
N ILE A 450 8.75 14.31 13.22
CA ILE A 450 7.75 15.37 13.00
C ILE A 450 7.85 15.90 11.56
N LEU A 451 9.05 16.22 11.09
CA LEU A 451 9.26 16.74 9.74
C LEU A 451 8.87 15.70 8.68
N ALA A 452 9.26 14.44 8.87
CA ALA A 452 8.93 13.36 7.96
C ALA A 452 7.41 13.17 7.83
N LYS A 453 6.68 13.15 8.96
CA LYS A 453 5.22 13.07 8.96
C LYS A 453 4.55 14.26 8.29
N PHE A 454 5.10 15.45 8.47
CA PHE A 454 4.61 16.63 7.76
C PHE A 454 4.86 16.54 6.24
N CYS A 455 6.05 16.09 5.84
CA CYS A 455 6.38 15.84 4.43
C CYS A 455 5.48 14.76 3.78
N GLU A 456 5.12 13.71 4.52
CA GLU A 456 4.12 12.71 4.07
C GLU A 456 2.78 13.39 3.74
N LEU A 457 2.31 14.29 4.62
CA LEU A 457 1.07 15.03 4.42
C LEU A 457 1.16 16.01 3.24
N LEU A 458 2.30 16.71 3.09
CA LEU A 458 2.54 17.60 1.95
C LEU A 458 2.51 16.84 0.63
N ILE A 459 3.29 15.76 0.51
CA ILE A 459 3.34 14.94 -0.72
C ILE A 459 1.97 14.33 -1.01
N LYS A 460 1.26 13.86 0.02
CA LYS A 460 -0.12 13.37 -0.10
C LYS A 460 -1.06 14.41 -0.70
N ASN A 461 -1.00 15.65 -0.22
CA ASN A 461 -1.83 16.74 -0.73
C ASN A 461 -1.43 17.14 -2.15
N GLN A 462 -0.13 17.22 -2.45
CA GLN A 462 0.38 17.50 -3.79
C GLN A 462 -0.11 16.47 -4.82
N ILE A 463 0.00 15.18 -4.50
CA ILE A 463 -0.52 14.11 -5.35
C ILE A 463 -2.03 14.28 -5.56
N LYS A 464 -2.81 14.54 -4.50
CA LYS A 464 -4.26 14.71 -4.60
C LYS A 464 -4.65 15.91 -5.46
N THR A 465 -4.03 17.08 -5.24
CA THR A 465 -4.30 18.30 -6.01
C THR A 465 -3.93 18.13 -7.47
N ARG A 466 -2.79 17.48 -7.74
CA ARG A 466 -2.33 17.18 -9.09
C ARG A 466 -3.29 16.23 -9.82
N LEU A 467 -3.74 15.15 -9.16
CA LEU A 467 -4.73 14.22 -9.71
C LEU A 467 -6.06 14.91 -10.03
N LEU A 468 -6.53 15.78 -9.12
CA LEU A 468 -7.74 16.56 -9.33
C LEU A 468 -7.59 17.50 -10.53
N SER A 469 -6.47 18.23 -10.62
CA SER A 469 -6.18 19.14 -11.74
C SER A 469 -6.14 18.41 -13.08
N VAL A 470 -5.47 17.25 -13.14
CA VAL A 470 -5.43 16.38 -14.33
C VAL A 470 -6.83 15.92 -14.74
N THR A 471 -7.64 15.49 -13.76
CA THR A 471 -9.00 15.01 -14.01
C THR A 471 -9.91 16.13 -14.52
N LEU A 472 -9.89 17.29 -13.86
CA LEU A 472 -10.65 18.47 -14.29
C LEU A 472 -10.25 18.96 -15.68
N LYS A 473 -8.94 18.93 -16.00
CA LYS A 473 -8.44 19.30 -17.31
C LYS A 473 -8.89 18.32 -18.39
N PHE A 474 -8.80 17.02 -18.13
CA PHE A 474 -9.30 15.99 -19.02
C PHE A 474 -10.81 16.14 -19.26
N ASP A 475 -11.60 16.35 -18.20
CA ASP A 475 -13.04 16.56 -18.32
C ASP A 475 -13.38 17.82 -19.11
N SER A 476 -12.64 18.91 -18.90
CA SER A 476 -12.76 20.14 -19.70
C SER A 476 -12.44 19.89 -21.17
N MET A 477 -11.39 19.13 -21.49
CA MET A 477 -11.08 18.77 -22.88
C MET A 477 -12.18 17.94 -23.53
N VAL A 478 -12.77 16.97 -22.81
CA VAL A 478 -13.89 16.15 -23.30
C VAL A 478 -15.15 17.01 -23.52
N GLN A 479 -15.43 17.97 -22.63
CA GLN A 479 -16.56 18.90 -22.78
C GLN A 479 -16.36 19.85 -23.97
N ASN A 480 -15.16 20.40 -24.15
CA ASN A 480 -14.82 21.22 -25.31
C ASN A 480 -14.93 20.41 -26.61
N ALA A 481 -14.45 19.16 -26.60
CA ALA A 481 -14.62 18.25 -27.73
C ALA A 481 -16.09 18.04 -28.06
N PHE A 482 -16.93 17.76 -27.05
CA PHE A 482 -18.36 17.60 -27.24
C PHE A 482 -19.02 18.85 -27.82
N HIS A 483 -18.67 20.03 -27.31
CA HIS A 483 -19.18 21.30 -27.82
C HIS A 483 -18.82 21.50 -29.30
N ASP A 484 -17.55 21.30 -29.67
CA ASP A 484 -17.09 21.41 -31.06
C ASP A 484 -17.78 20.38 -31.97
N PHE A 485 -18.02 19.15 -31.48
CA PHE A 485 -18.78 18.16 -32.21
C PHE A 485 -20.18 18.68 -32.52
N LEU A 486 -20.90 19.21 -31.53
CA LEU A 486 -22.26 19.75 -31.70
C LEU A 486 -22.34 20.98 -32.63
N LEU A 487 -21.25 21.71 -32.83
CA LEU A 487 -21.19 22.82 -33.80
C LEU A 487 -21.08 22.34 -35.26
N SER A 488 -20.85 21.04 -35.48
CA SER A 488 -20.67 20.47 -36.82
C SER A 488 -21.97 20.46 -37.60
N LYS A 489 -21.95 21.01 -38.82
CA LYS A 489 -23.10 20.99 -39.73
C LYS A 489 -23.06 19.84 -40.74
N THR A 490 -21.87 19.27 -40.96
CA THR A 490 -21.66 18.17 -41.92
C THR A 490 -20.84 17.05 -41.29
N GLN A 491 -20.98 15.85 -41.83
CA GLN A 491 -20.23 14.66 -41.39
C GLN A 491 -18.71 14.86 -41.53
N PHE A 492 -18.28 15.61 -42.55
CA PHE A 492 -16.87 15.99 -42.74
C PHE A 492 -16.35 16.94 -41.65
N GLN A 493 -17.14 17.96 -41.26
CA GLN A 493 -16.77 18.85 -40.16
C GLN A 493 -16.67 18.09 -38.84
N LEU A 494 -17.63 17.20 -38.59
CA LEU A 494 -17.61 16.33 -37.41
C LEU A 494 -16.37 15.44 -37.39
N TYR A 495 -16.05 14.79 -38.51
CA TYR A 495 -14.82 14.00 -38.65
C TYR A 495 -13.56 14.80 -38.31
N LYS A 496 -13.46 16.05 -38.81
CA LYS A 496 -12.29 16.91 -38.57
C LYS A 496 -12.14 17.24 -37.08
N TYR A 497 -13.23 17.57 -36.39
CA TYR A 497 -13.18 17.83 -34.95
C TYR A 497 -12.89 16.57 -34.16
N ILE A 498 -13.51 15.43 -34.49
CA ILE A 498 -13.24 14.15 -33.84
C ILE A 498 -11.75 13.83 -33.92
N ARG A 499 -11.17 13.92 -35.11
CA ARG A 499 -9.75 13.65 -35.31
C ARG A 499 -8.88 14.61 -34.49
N TYR A 500 -9.13 15.92 -34.56
CA TYR A 500 -8.37 16.91 -33.79
C TYR A 500 -8.39 16.63 -32.28
N TRP A 501 -9.57 16.35 -31.72
CA TRP A 501 -9.72 16.09 -30.30
C TRP A 501 -9.16 14.71 -29.90
N MET A 502 -9.25 13.70 -30.76
CA MET A 502 -8.58 12.42 -30.54
C MET A 502 -7.06 12.58 -30.54
N GLU A 503 -6.47 13.34 -31.47
CA GLU A 503 -5.03 13.64 -31.50
C GLU A 503 -4.61 14.37 -30.21
N SER A 504 -5.42 15.34 -29.77
CA SER A 504 -5.15 16.18 -28.61
C SER A 504 -5.30 15.45 -27.27
N ILE A 505 -6.38 14.69 -27.09
CA ILE A 505 -6.70 13.99 -25.83
C ILE A 505 -5.85 12.72 -25.69
N LEU A 506 -5.75 11.91 -26.75
CA LEU A 506 -5.01 10.65 -26.70
C LEU A 506 -3.51 10.86 -26.93
N THR A 507 -3.09 12.06 -27.36
CA THR A 507 -1.67 12.43 -27.62
C THR A 507 -1.00 11.47 -28.61
N VAL A 508 -1.72 11.17 -29.68
CA VAL A 508 -1.31 10.24 -30.75
C VAL A 508 -1.37 10.94 -32.09
N SER A 509 -0.39 10.68 -32.94
CA SER A 509 -0.27 11.29 -34.28
C SER A 509 -0.94 10.48 -35.39
N MET A 510 -1.31 9.23 -35.11
CA MET A 510 -1.85 8.29 -36.09
C MET A 510 -3.20 7.80 -35.59
N ILE A 511 -4.25 8.18 -36.29
CA ILE A 511 -5.62 7.79 -35.98
C ILE A 511 -6.30 7.42 -37.28
N ALA A 512 -7.01 6.31 -37.26
CA ALA A 512 -7.97 5.95 -38.27
C ALA A 512 -9.37 6.08 -37.67
N PHE A 513 -10.27 6.81 -38.33
CA PHE A 513 -11.67 6.95 -37.90
C PHE A 513 -12.59 6.71 -39.08
N TYR A 514 -13.61 5.88 -38.85
CA TYR A 514 -14.56 5.39 -39.84
C TYR A 514 -15.98 5.57 -39.32
N PHE A 515 -16.85 6.23 -40.09
CA PHE A 515 -18.28 6.06 -39.92
C PHE A 515 -18.71 4.75 -40.57
N VAL A 516 -19.66 4.05 -39.97
CA VAL A 516 -20.20 2.79 -40.46
C VAL A 516 -21.57 3.06 -41.05
N ASN A 517 -21.73 2.78 -42.35
CA ASN A 517 -23.03 2.83 -43.02
C ASN A 517 -23.22 1.54 -43.82
N ASN A 518 -24.09 0.65 -43.34
CA ASN A 518 -24.29 -0.70 -43.87
C ASN A 518 -22.94 -1.46 -43.99
N ASP A 519 -22.61 -1.96 -45.19
CA ASP A 519 -21.37 -2.69 -45.49
C ASP A 519 -20.19 -1.79 -45.92
N LYS A 520 -20.25 -0.50 -45.59
CA LYS A 520 -19.25 0.49 -46.01
C LYS A 520 -18.69 1.26 -44.81
N PHE A 521 -17.37 1.47 -44.85
CA PHE A 521 -16.69 2.46 -44.02
C PHE A 521 -16.59 3.78 -44.78
N ILE A 522 -16.93 4.88 -44.12
CA ILE A 522 -16.81 6.23 -44.65
C ILE A 522 -15.73 6.95 -43.85
N THR A 523 -14.68 7.39 -44.54
CA THR A 523 -13.62 8.24 -43.97
C THR A 523 -13.36 9.43 -44.87
N TYR A 524 -12.57 10.38 -44.40
CA TYR A 524 -12.19 11.56 -45.18
C TYR A 524 -10.67 11.75 -45.14
N LYS A 525 -10.06 11.87 -46.31
CA LYS A 525 -8.64 12.27 -46.42
C LYS A 525 -8.58 13.72 -46.89
N THR A 526 -7.74 14.51 -46.21
CA THR A 526 -7.35 15.82 -46.72
C THR A 526 -6.31 15.60 -47.83
N ILE A 527 -6.74 15.72 -49.09
CA ILE A 527 -5.84 15.63 -50.24
C ILE A 527 -5.02 16.92 -50.28
N GLY A 528 -3.69 16.83 -50.15
CA GLY A 528 -2.78 17.97 -50.35
C GLY A 528 -1.70 18.20 -49.28
N THR A 529 -1.72 17.48 -48.15
CA THR A 529 -0.55 17.41 -47.26
C THR A 529 0.14 16.06 -47.46
N SER A 530 1.37 16.11 -47.97
CA SER A 530 2.27 14.96 -47.89
C SER A 530 2.32 14.48 -46.44
N TRP A 531 2.33 13.16 -46.30
CA TRP A 531 2.28 12.43 -45.04
C TRP A 531 3.63 12.52 -44.29
N ASP A 532 4.15 13.72 -44.09
CA ASP A 532 5.31 13.99 -43.26
C ASP A 532 4.84 14.77 -42.03
N GLY A 533 4.89 14.10 -40.88
CA GLY A 533 4.46 14.63 -39.61
C GLY A 533 5.33 15.80 -39.18
N MET A 534 4.97 17.01 -39.59
CA MET A 534 5.42 18.26 -38.96
C MET A 534 4.59 19.43 -39.49
N THR A 535 4.11 20.28 -38.57
CA THR A 535 3.57 21.64 -38.80
C THR A 535 2.12 21.80 -39.27
N HIS A 536 1.16 21.61 -38.35
CA HIS A 536 -0.04 22.44 -38.37
C HIS A 536 0.31 23.85 -37.90
N LYS A 537 0.59 24.77 -38.83
CA LYS A 537 0.27 26.19 -38.61
C LYS A 537 0.13 27.07 -39.86
N ASN A 538 0.69 26.73 -41.02
CA ASN A 538 0.66 27.64 -42.19
C ASN A 538 0.40 26.97 -43.55
N ALA A 539 -0.63 26.13 -43.68
CA ALA A 539 -1.11 25.66 -44.98
C ALA A 539 -2.47 26.32 -45.32
N ILE A 540 -2.46 27.65 -45.42
CA ILE A 540 -3.48 28.40 -46.19
C ILE A 540 -2.81 28.79 -47.49
N THR A 541 -2.69 27.85 -48.41
CA THR A 541 -2.31 28.16 -49.80
C THR A 541 -3.14 27.28 -50.72
N GLN A 542 -4.27 27.86 -51.11
CA GLN A 542 -4.90 27.72 -52.43
C GLN A 542 -4.80 26.32 -53.07
N GLY A 543 -5.53 25.38 -52.51
CA GLY A 543 -5.90 24.13 -53.16
C GLY A 543 -7.22 23.69 -52.55
N ARG A 544 -8.25 23.47 -53.39
CA ARG A 544 -9.57 23.03 -52.93
C ARG A 544 -9.40 21.74 -52.11
N VAL A 545 -9.61 21.82 -50.79
CA VAL A 545 -9.86 20.64 -49.97
C VAL A 545 -11.18 20.09 -50.47
N LEU A 546 -11.12 19.07 -51.32
CA LEU A 546 -12.31 18.38 -51.76
C LEU A 546 -12.86 17.62 -50.55
N ASP A 547 -14.08 17.96 -50.14
CA ASP A 547 -14.89 17.24 -49.14
C ASP A 547 -15.31 15.85 -49.67
N GLN A 548 -14.36 15.08 -50.20
CA GLN A 548 -14.65 13.78 -50.77
C GLN A 548 -14.66 12.73 -49.67
N SER A 549 -15.84 12.15 -49.44
CA SER A 549 -15.98 10.92 -48.69
C SER A 549 -15.28 9.79 -49.44
N ILE A 550 -14.43 9.06 -48.71
CA ILE A 550 -13.83 7.82 -49.20
C ILE A 550 -14.68 6.70 -48.65
N ILE A 551 -15.37 6.02 -49.57
CA ILE A 551 -16.21 4.88 -49.28
C ILE A 551 -15.38 3.62 -49.48
N LEU A 552 -15.05 2.96 -48.38
CA LEU A 552 -14.29 1.71 -48.35
C LEU A 552 -15.24 0.55 -48.09
N THR A 553 -15.02 -0.59 -48.76
CA THR A 553 -15.74 -1.82 -48.44
C THR A 553 -15.35 -2.26 -47.04
N LYS A 554 -16.31 -2.60 -46.17
CA LYS A 554 -16.03 -3.07 -44.80
C LYS A 554 -15.18 -4.36 -44.85
N LYS A 555 -13.89 -4.27 -44.48
CA LYS A 555 -12.90 -5.37 -44.40
C LYS A 555 -11.90 -5.08 -43.28
N GLY A 556 -10.89 -5.92 -43.12
CA GLY A 556 -9.83 -5.71 -42.15
C GLY A 556 -10.23 -6.09 -40.72
N ILE A 557 -9.36 -5.74 -39.79
CA ILE A 557 -9.56 -5.91 -38.35
C ILE A 557 -10.65 -4.93 -37.85
N ALA A 558 -10.75 -3.73 -38.46
CA ALA A 558 -11.85 -2.80 -38.20
C ALA A 558 -13.23 -3.46 -38.38
N LYS A 559 -13.39 -4.29 -39.41
CA LYS A 559 -14.63 -5.06 -39.64
C LYS A 559 -14.85 -6.07 -38.52
N GLN A 560 -13.82 -6.82 -38.14
CA GLN A 560 -13.91 -7.82 -37.08
C GLN A 560 -14.45 -7.21 -35.78
N VAL A 561 -13.97 -6.01 -35.43
CA VAL A 561 -14.43 -5.27 -34.26
C VAL A 561 -15.86 -4.76 -34.42
N CYS A 562 -16.25 -4.30 -35.61
CA CYS A 562 -17.64 -3.96 -35.87
C CYS A 562 -18.59 -5.16 -35.66
N ASP A 563 -18.23 -6.31 -36.22
CA ASP A 563 -19.10 -7.49 -36.23
C ASP A 563 -19.20 -8.09 -34.81
N ARG A 564 -18.12 -8.03 -34.03
CA ARG A 564 -18.07 -8.48 -32.64
C ARG A 564 -18.63 -7.47 -31.64
N LYS A 565 -18.77 -6.19 -32.01
CA LYS A 565 -19.20 -5.10 -31.12
C LYS A 565 -18.37 -5.01 -29.83
N LYS A 566 -17.08 -5.33 -29.92
CA LYS A 566 -16.17 -5.36 -28.79
C LYS A 566 -14.79 -4.84 -29.19
N GLU A 567 -14.20 -4.03 -28.33
CA GLU A 567 -12.85 -3.53 -28.50
C GLU A 567 -11.81 -4.65 -28.63
N LEU A 568 -10.77 -4.39 -29.41
CA LEU A 568 -9.67 -5.31 -29.64
C LEU A 568 -8.33 -4.57 -29.57
N ILE A 569 -7.36 -5.19 -28.91
CA ILE A 569 -5.96 -4.74 -28.92
C ILE A 569 -5.15 -5.70 -29.77
N VAL A 570 -4.56 -5.20 -30.85
CA VAL A 570 -3.70 -5.98 -31.74
C VAL A 570 -2.26 -5.56 -31.53
N MET A 571 -1.43 -6.49 -31.05
CA MET A 571 -0.03 -6.20 -30.69
C MET A 571 0.83 -5.80 -31.88
N ASN A 572 0.52 -6.33 -33.07
CA ASN A 572 1.19 -5.99 -34.32
C ASN A 572 0.21 -6.15 -35.48
N MET A 573 -0.23 -5.03 -36.06
CA MET A 573 -1.25 -5.01 -37.12
C MET A 573 -0.80 -5.82 -38.34
N ARG A 574 0.43 -5.58 -38.82
CA ARG A 574 1.00 -6.24 -40.01
C ARG A 574 1.08 -7.77 -39.92
N LYS A 575 1.08 -8.32 -38.70
CA LYS A 575 1.15 -9.77 -38.47
C LYS A 575 -0.22 -10.42 -38.27
N SER A 576 -1.30 -9.64 -38.20
CA SER A 576 -2.64 -10.17 -38.06
C SER A 576 -3.11 -10.76 -39.39
N ILE A 577 -3.77 -11.92 -39.32
CA ILE A 577 -4.32 -12.61 -40.51
C ILE A 577 -5.41 -11.77 -41.18
N GLU A 578 -6.16 -11.00 -40.39
CA GLU A 578 -7.27 -10.19 -40.86
C GLU A 578 -6.86 -8.76 -41.23
N PHE A 579 -5.57 -8.44 -41.24
CA PHE A 579 -5.07 -7.10 -41.58
C PHE A 579 -5.30 -6.76 -43.06
N ASP A 580 -5.86 -5.58 -43.31
CA ASP A 580 -6.04 -5.00 -44.63
C ASP A 580 -5.36 -3.63 -44.71
N GLU A 581 -4.28 -3.53 -45.48
CA GLU A 581 -3.47 -2.31 -45.63
C GLU A 581 -4.24 -1.10 -46.22
N THR A 582 -5.40 -1.35 -46.85
CA THR A 582 -6.20 -0.28 -47.45
C THR A 582 -7.12 0.41 -46.44
N ILE A 583 -7.39 -0.24 -45.31
CA ILE A 583 -8.35 0.20 -44.29
C ILE A 583 -7.68 0.30 -42.92
N ASP A 584 -6.98 -0.73 -42.48
CA ASP A 584 -6.48 -0.79 -41.13
C ASP A 584 -5.23 0.09 -40.95
N LEU A 585 -5.03 0.59 -39.73
CA LEU A 585 -3.89 1.41 -39.36
C LEU A 585 -2.59 0.60 -39.46
N ASP A 586 -1.71 0.99 -40.38
CA ASP A 586 -0.40 0.37 -40.51
C ASP A 586 0.54 0.79 -39.36
N SER A 587 0.67 -0.08 -38.36
CA SER A 587 1.48 0.17 -37.17
C SER A 587 2.20 -1.10 -36.68
N ILE A 588 3.47 -0.91 -36.30
CA ILE A 588 4.30 -1.91 -35.62
C ILE A 588 4.04 -1.90 -34.10
N LEU A 589 3.43 -0.82 -33.59
CA LEU A 589 3.03 -0.67 -32.18
C LEU A 589 1.67 -1.32 -31.95
N PRO A 590 1.35 -1.74 -30.70
CA PRO A 590 0.02 -2.23 -30.36
C PRO A 590 -1.06 -1.18 -30.70
N VAL A 591 -2.12 -1.58 -31.38
CA VAL A 591 -3.24 -0.72 -31.79
C VAL A 591 -4.51 -1.14 -31.06
N LEU A 592 -5.17 -0.18 -30.44
CA LEU A 592 -6.53 -0.30 -29.92
C LEU A 592 -7.51 0.03 -31.04
N ILE A 593 -8.45 -0.88 -31.28
CA ILE A 593 -9.55 -0.72 -32.22
C ILE A 593 -10.84 -0.73 -31.39
N HIS A 594 -11.59 0.37 -31.43
CA HIS A 594 -12.74 0.58 -30.56
C HIS A 594 -14.02 0.83 -31.37
N PRO A 595 -15.09 0.05 -31.16
CA PRO A 595 -16.37 0.29 -31.80
C PRO A 595 -17.19 1.32 -31.03
N ILE A 596 -17.79 2.27 -31.75
CA ILE A 596 -18.77 3.22 -31.23
C ILE A 596 -20.16 2.65 -31.52
N ILE A 597 -20.87 2.29 -30.46
CA ILE A 597 -22.14 1.56 -30.53
C ILE A 597 -23.29 2.48 -30.09
N PHE A 598 -24.35 2.53 -30.89
CA PHE A 598 -25.62 3.20 -30.59
C PHE A 598 -26.77 2.25 -30.92
N ASP A 599 -27.74 2.08 -30.01
CA ASP A 599 -28.88 1.16 -30.18
C ASP A 599 -28.51 -0.23 -30.70
N ASN A 600 -27.43 -0.80 -30.13
CA ASN A 600 -26.89 -2.11 -30.52
C ASN A 600 -26.44 -2.20 -31.99
N GLN A 601 -26.15 -1.06 -32.64
CA GLN A 601 -25.52 -0.97 -33.95
C GLN A 601 -24.19 -0.23 -33.85
N VAL A 602 -23.18 -0.66 -34.60
CA VAL A 602 -21.91 0.06 -34.67
C VAL A 602 -22.07 1.20 -35.66
N ILE A 603 -21.97 2.43 -35.18
CA ILE A 603 -22.14 3.65 -35.99
C ILE A 603 -20.80 4.24 -36.44
N ALA A 604 -19.72 3.93 -35.72
CA ALA A 604 -18.37 4.33 -36.06
C ALA A 604 -17.34 3.37 -35.45
N VAL A 605 -16.12 3.38 -35.99
CA VAL A 605 -14.96 2.68 -35.42
C VAL A 605 -13.76 3.59 -35.49
N PHE A 606 -12.90 3.52 -34.49
CA PHE A 606 -11.60 4.17 -34.53
C PHE A 606 -10.46 3.25 -34.14
N GLU A 607 -9.29 3.55 -34.67
CA GLU A 607 -8.05 2.82 -34.44
C GLU A 607 -6.94 3.76 -34.01
N VAL A 608 -6.28 3.42 -32.91
CA VAL A 608 -5.26 4.28 -32.29
C VAL A 608 -4.12 3.43 -31.71
N PRO A 609 -2.84 3.79 -31.95
CA PRO A 609 -1.71 3.11 -31.32
C PRO A 609 -1.64 3.43 -29.83
N ILE A 610 -1.38 2.42 -29.01
CA ILE A 610 -1.40 2.49 -27.54
C ILE A 610 -0.13 3.18 -26.98
N LYS A 611 0.92 3.38 -27.79
CA LYS A 611 2.17 4.00 -27.35
C LYS A 611 2.32 5.44 -27.84
N GLN A 612 2.44 6.38 -26.90
CA GLN A 612 2.71 7.80 -27.16
C GLN A 612 4.09 7.97 -27.82
N ARG A 613 4.21 8.81 -28.85
CA ARG A 613 5.52 9.23 -29.40
C ARG A 613 6.22 10.15 -28.39
N ASN A 614 7.52 9.96 -28.15
CA ASN A 614 8.31 10.75 -27.19
C ASN A 614 8.24 12.29 -27.40
N LEU A 615 8.07 12.75 -28.64
CA LEU A 615 7.89 14.18 -28.95
C LEU A 615 6.59 14.75 -28.36
N LEU A 616 5.50 13.96 -28.37
CA LEU A 616 4.20 14.34 -27.78
C LEU A 616 4.20 14.21 -26.26
N LYS A 617 5.15 13.47 -25.67
CA LYS A 617 5.34 13.41 -24.21
C LYS A 617 5.75 14.78 -23.65
N GLN A 618 6.66 15.49 -24.33
CA GLN A 618 7.07 16.84 -23.93
C GLN A 618 5.96 17.88 -24.08
N GLU A 619 5.09 17.75 -25.09
CA GLU A 619 3.90 18.61 -25.24
C GLU A 619 2.78 18.24 -24.26
N LYS A 620 2.58 16.95 -23.97
CA LYS A 620 1.74 16.47 -22.86
C LYS A 620 2.25 16.99 -21.52
N ASP A 621 3.55 17.05 -21.30
CA ASP A 621 4.14 17.67 -20.11
C ASP A 621 3.89 19.20 -20.06
N LYS A 622 3.86 19.89 -21.20
CA LYS A 622 3.47 21.32 -21.24
C LYS A 622 1.98 21.54 -21.04
N ILE A 623 1.13 20.65 -21.57
CA ILE A 623 -0.32 20.76 -21.54
C ILE A 623 -0.90 20.19 -20.23
N MET A 624 -0.32 19.17 -19.62
CA MET A 624 -0.80 18.54 -18.38
C MET A 624 0.06 18.89 -17.15
N LEU A 625 0.62 20.12 -17.11
CA LEU A 625 1.44 20.65 -16.02
C LEU A 625 2.52 19.66 -15.56
N GLY A 626 3.59 19.53 -16.35
CA GLY A 626 4.83 18.80 -16.12
C GLY A 626 4.66 17.50 -15.36
N SER A 627 4.46 16.36 -16.03
CA SER A 627 4.34 15.07 -15.36
C SER A 627 5.64 14.69 -14.66
N SER A 628 5.77 15.07 -13.38
CA SER A 628 6.57 14.28 -12.45
C SER A 628 5.83 12.97 -12.27
N THR A 629 6.40 11.92 -12.82
CA THR A 629 5.85 10.57 -12.92
C THR A 629 5.84 9.88 -11.57
N ILE A 630 4.83 10.16 -10.74
CA ILE A 630 4.56 9.35 -9.55
C ILE A 630 3.06 9.11 -9.40
N VAL A 631 2.76 7.84 -9.14
CA VAL A 631 1.49 7.23 -8.74
C VAL A 631 0.52 6.99 -9.89
N GLY A 632 0.71 5.87 -10.59
CA GLY A 632 -0.29 4.80 -10.78
C GLY A 632 -1.75 5.14 -11.12
N LEU A 633 -2.02 6.32 -11.67
CA LEU A 633 -3.37 6.83 -11.96
C LEU A 633 -3.35 7.68 -13.24
N ASP A 634 -2.54 7.30 -14.23
CA ASP A 634 -2.99 7.55 -15.60
C ASP A 634 -4.31 6.76 -15.72
N GLN A 635 -5.44 7.46 -15.87
CA GLN A 635 -6.67 6.81 -16.29
C GLN A 635 -6.30 5.89 -17.46
N SER A 636 -6.67 4.60 -17.41
CA SER A 636 -6.21 3.66 -18.43
C SER A 636 -6.53 4.25 -19.79
N PHE A 637 -5.59 4.16 -20.74
CA PHE A 637 -5.76 4.68 -22.09
C PHE A 637 -7.10 4.23 -22.70
N GLU A 638 -7.51 3.00 -22.36
CA GLU A 638 -8.81 2.40 -22.65
C GLU A 638 -9.99 3.19 -22.08
N MET A 639 -9.93 3.63 -20.82
CA MET A 639 -10.98 4.43 -20.19
C MET A 639 -11.10 5.83 -20.83
N MET A 640 -9.97 6.45 -21.18
CA MET A 640 -9.98 7.72 -21.91
C MET A 640 -10.59 7.55 -23.31
N ALA A 641 -10.19 6.51 -24.03
CA ALA A 641 -10.72 6.16 -25.35
C ALA A 641 -12.22 5.82 -25.28
N ALA A 642 -12.67 5.08 -24.27
CA ALA A 642 -14.07 4.75 -24.06
C ALA A 642 -14.91 6.00 -23.75
N LYS A 643 -14.44 6.88 -22.84
CA LYS A 643 -15.14 8.13 -22.53
C LYS A 643 -15.28 9.01 -23.78
N LEU A 644 -14.19 9.16 -24.54
CA LEU A 644 -14.24 9.90 -25.80
C LEU A 644 -15.18 9.24 -26.83
N GLY A 645 -15.17 7.90 -26.93
CA GLY A 645 -16.10 7.13 -27.76
C GLY A 645 -17.56 7.39 -27.40
N THR A 646 -17.91 7.43 -26.11
CA THR A 646 -19.27 7.79 -25.65
C THR A 646 -19.64 9.24 -26.00
N THR A 647 -18.69 10.17 -25.90
CA THR A 647 -18.91 11.57 -26.27
C THR A 647 -19.17 11.72 -27.77
N ILE A 648 -18.41 11.01 -28.61
CA ILE A 648 -18.61 10.98 -30.06
C ILE A 648 -19.98 10.38 -30.40
N MET A 649 -20.34 9.25 -29.77
CA MET A 649 -21.64 8.60 -29.95
C MET A 649 -22.80 9.57 -29.70
N ASN A 650 -22.77 10.25 -28.54
CA ASN A 650 -23.81 11.19 -28.15
C ASN A 650 -23.92 12.34 -29.16
N ALA A 651 -22.79 12.87 -29.65
CA ALA A 651 -22.79 13.95 -30.63
C ALA A 651 -23.36 13.51 -31.98
N ILE A 652 -22.96 12.33 -32.50
CA ILE A 652 -23.50 11.76 -33.74
C ILE A 652 -25.02 11.59 -33.63
N ASN A 653 -25.50 11.05 -32.50
CA ASN A 653 -26.91 10.84 -32.25
C ASN A 653 -27.71 12.16 -32.23
N ILE A 654 -27.23 13.16 -31.49
CA ILE A 654 -27.91 14.46 -31.37
C ILE A 654 -27.98 15.18 -32.72
N LEU A 655 -26.88 15.16 -33.47
CA LEU A 655 -26.79 15.87 -34.74
C LEU A 655 -27.62 15.20 -35.84
N LYS A 656 -27.96 13.91 -35.69
CA LYS A 656 -28.63 13.08 -36.71
C LYS A 656 -27.97 13.20 -38.10
N ILE A 657 -26.66 13.47 -38.12
CA ILE A 657 -25.87 13.53 -39.34
C ILE A 657 -25.56 12.07 -39.70
N GLN A 658 -26.41 11.48 -40.54
CA GLN A 658 -26.21 10.17 -41.17
C GLN A 658 -25.82 10.32 -42.63
#